data_AF-A0A6I1LCC5-F1
#
_entry.id   AF-A0A6I1LCC5-F1
#
_cell.length_a   1.000
_cell.length_b   1.000
_cell.length_c   1.000
_cell.angle_alpha   90.00
_cell.angle_beta   90.00
_cell.angle_gamma   90.00
#
_symmetry.space_group_name_H-M   'P 1'
#
loop_
_entity.id
_entity.type
_entity.pdbx_description
1 polymer ?
#
loop_
_entity_poly.entity_id
_entity_poly.type
_entity_poly.pdbx_seq_one_letter_code
_entity_poly.pdbx_strand_id
1 'polypeptide(L)'
;MDDLHLNALAWSPLSNKAPALETEQPSTAPLTEQQALQHQGDHALIEQLVHTLDQQSLAAMQPVAVPVFSQVGQWAELFCKTINQADFLDWADARQLDFTRMQVRAGRLIAPPHTFRLADDSGWWKHATPLIAIAQLVDPTDQGMPYLGDRITNTERSLPLERVLAFYGYPMPANRLQAQAIIDELQALNAFPGFDGVGQSKSLIHAERVFQQQDFLRLADALENTATAKVQLDTDSMLARLYRQAQELLQAIVDDNDLSPLANVPLQHHFDATQGVLRVTAQGDGAQTRELVPAAPDERWDRLAQICEKIGIDIYPDTGIPLLNVLQAYGIDHPVRRAERDQLILRLRRAPLAPLSLGLKSERTLVELDAWRQYIGLLNDCHAMRTALQGTIDKGSLEQLDTMISADPDTLLRRVQPAYAQLRELTDDPAFVAIRTRAGADPASHVLLSATGSIGAYGRDGIWMSLTEAVTDNHLLAVKVAQLAKIAKHTGGQLRSNSDVSLVQALRLYQIDVPATLEEARQTLQRLAVSQPLRNHQKHYWRALKPLQRTHPPGWTLSHLERQWVCEIIETFMQGRDEPLFEYLSRPLLAGKKVEDVRAEADLLLTRLLAHPQTQQLGIHLANRVQWHGSHASETSSRSSRDALILSALILDLDPQFATHPQRIKHIDWCTPYYWGESVSLIRSHIERSLTGLGECNAALAAHLLLSDKAPYLLVRGVLDSTPGLAAQSWVLLRQYVTHLEAGMPGTSRQLSHDEIMQVASLPPKGTWKAFLDSPDAALPVLDWAVANGVLVQKPRYDIAAANIALQALNSQRKCLGDAAQAFAEPVVTLRQTLLAEPAPVTDTFNADIAGLFEQQLVRLQSAYVESIQYWLSQLTLREREALEYGDVTFFAVTLKGRIARFGVLIQARFYSDRYCFECFPKHLLIRRRRDLDTQDLPGTSAPHLDWQAHAEGVAPGPLEQANTTWAVTVQKLNPVLPAPDTLPPLDDNGLRVPRSFDSPRCRALATLVVEHHLLYDAHALKEKLKPPLTRQSALEADDAWAAYLTRLKP
;
A
#
# COMPACT_ATOMS: atom_id res chain seq x y z
N MET A 1 17.89 14.14 10.59
CA MET A 1 16.98 13.10 11.15
C MET A 1 16.63 12.06 10.08
N ASP A 2 16.12 10.88 10.46
CA ASP A 2 16.07 9.67 9.60
C ASP A 2 14.81 9.51 8.73
N ASP A 3 14.91 8.62 7.75
CA ASP A 3 13.80 8.21 6.86
C ASP A 3 12.63 7.59 7.63
N LEU A 4 12.92 6.86 8.72
CA LEU A 4 11.89 6.35 9.64
C LEU A 4 11.20 7.47 10.44
N HIS A 5 11.81 8.65 10.57
CA HIS A 5 11.23 9.75 11.34
C HIS A 5 10.08 10.42 10.59
N LEU A 6 10.20 10.63 9.27
CA LEU A 6 9.05 11.05 8.44
C LEU A 6 7.91 10.02 8.51
N ASN A 7 8.26 8.73 8.46
CA ASN A 7 7.31 7.63 8.61
C ASN A 7 6.69 7.57 10.03
N ALA A 8 7.41 8.00 11.07
CA ALA A 8 6.93 8.07 12.45
C ALA A 8 6.06 9.31 12.74
N LEU A 9 6.32 10.42 12.04
CA LEU A 9 5.56 11.67 12.11
C LEU A 9 4.18 11.58 11.43
N ALA A 10 3.96 10.58 10.58
CA ALA A 10 2.67 10.31 9.95
C ALA A 10 1.55 9.93 10.94
N TRP A 11 1.89 9.44 12.14
CA TRP A 11 0.94 8.92 13.14
C TRP A 11 1.26 9.30 14.58
N SER A 12 2.45 9.84 14.83
CA SER A 12 2.69 10.62 16.04
C SER A 12 2.34 12.07 15.68
N PRO A 13 1.35 12.71 16.32
CA PRO A 13 1.10 14.12 16.05
C PRO A 13 2.43 14.85 16.22
N LEU A 14 2.78 15.71 15.26
CA LEU A 14 3.73 16.79 15.55
C LEU A 14 3.23 17.39 16.86
N SER A 15 3.96 17.19 17.97
CA SER A 15 3.40 17.33 19.32
C SER A 15 2.46 18.54 19.39
N ASN A 16 1.16 18.31 19.65
CA ASN A 16 0.15 19.38 19.75
C ASN A 16 0.50 20.43 20.81
N LYS A 17 1.55 20.19 21.61
CA LYS A 17 2.22 21.20 22.41
C LYS A 17 3.01 22.14 21.49
N ALA A 18 2.32 23.01 20.77
CA ALA A 18 2.85 24.36 20.67
C ALA A 18 3.04 24.86 22.11
N PRO A 19 4.19 25.43 22.50
CA PRO A 19 4.31 26.03 23.80
C PRO A 19 3.43 27.27 23.80
N ALA A 20 2.16 27.13 24.14
CA ALA A 20 1.40 28.24 24.68
C ALA A 20 2.09 28.67 25.98
N LEU A 21 2.03 29.96 26.31
CA LEU A 21 2.38 30.42 27.65
C LEU A 21 1.64 29.54 28.66
N GLU A 22 2.37 28.95 29.61
CA GLU A 22 1.87 27.94 30.55
C GLU A 22 0.65 28.45 31.33
N THR A 23 -0.56 28.25 30.82
CA THR A 23 -1.80 28.39 31.60
C THR A 23 -2.88 27.37 31.27
N GLU A 24 -2.74 26.48 30.27
CA GLU A 24 -3.77 25.48 30.01
C GLU A 24 -3.23 24.04 30.05
N GLN A 25 -3.75 23.29 31.03
CA GLN A 25 -3.74 21.82 31.02
C GLN A 25 -4.36 21.31 29.69
N PRO A 26 -4.02 20.10 29.21
CA PRO A 26 -4.65 19.55 28.01
C PRO A 26 -6.16 19.52 28.18
N SER A 27 -6.85 20.44 27.50
CA SER A 27 -8.30 20.56 27.56
C SER A 27 -8.93 19.49 26.67
N THR A 28 -9.92 18.77 27.22
CA THR A 28 -10.78 17.85 26.47
C THR A 28 -11.82 18.57 25.61
N ALA A 29 -11.92 19.91 25.70
CA ALA A 29 -12.90 20.73 25.01
C ALA A 29 -13.02 20.51 23.48
N PRO A 30 -11.94 20.42 22.68
CA PRO A 30 -12.07 20.30 21.22
C PRO A 30 -12.65 18.96 20.75
N LEU A 31 -12.38 17.87 21.50
CA LEU A 31 -13.00 16.57 21.22
C LEU A 31 -14.50 16.59 21.56
N THR A 32 -14.87 17.25 22.66
CA THR A 32 -16.27 17.40 23.06
C THR A 32 -17.08 18.22 22.06
N GLU A 33 -16.49 19.27 21.49
CA GLU A 33 -17.13 20.09 20.44
C GLU A 33 -17.32 19.30 19.13
N GLN A 34 -16.29 18.57 18.68
CA GLN A 34 -16.41 17.70 17.50
C GLN A 34 -17.45 16.59 17.70
N GLN A 35 -17.54 16.01 18.90
CA GLN A 35 -18.57 15.03 19.23
C GLN A 35 -19.97 15.65 19.16
N ALA A 36 -20.16 16.88 19.67
CA ALA A 36 -21.44 17.57 19.60
C ALA A 36 -21.88 17.83 18.15
N LEU A 37 -20.97 18.32 17.30
CA LEU A 37 -21.22 18.50 15.86
C LEU A 37 -21.53 17.16 15.17
N GLN A 38 -20.82 16.09 15.54
CA GLN A 38 -21.09 14.76 15.01
C GLN A 38 -22.50 14.28 15.36
N HIS A 39 -22.91 14.40 16.62
CA HIS A 39 -24.25 14.04 17.06
C HIS A 39 -25.34 14.82 16.32
N GLN A 40 -25.12 16.12 16.10
CA GLN A 40 -26.05 16.95 15.32
C GLN A 40 -26.14 16.48 13.86
N GLY A 41 -25.00 16.16 13.23
CA GLY A 41 -24.94 15.65 11.87
C GLY A 41 -25.57 14.27 11.72
N ASP A 42 -25.35 13.37 12.67
CA ASP A 42 -25.96 12.04 12.70
C ASP A 42 -27.48 12.12 12.89
N HIS A 43 -27.97 13.04 13.73
CA HIS A 43 -29.41 13.26 13.91
C HIS A 43 -30.09 13.73 12.61
N ALA A 44 -29.50 14.72 11.92
CA ALA A 44 -30.01 15.19 10.63
C ALA A 44 -30.01 14.07 9.57
N LEU A 45 -29.00 13.18 9.59
CA LEU A 45 -28.95 12.03 8.70
C LEU A 45 -30.04 11.00 9.04
N ILE A 46 -30.32 10.76 10.32
CA ILE A 46 -31.39 9.86 10.77
C ILE A 46 -32.75 10.33 10.26
N GLU A 47 -33.06 11.62 10.39
CA GLU A 47 -34.32 12.19 9.87
C GLU A 47 -34.47 11.94 8.37
N GLN A 48 -33.38 12.13 7.61
CA GLN A 48 -33.37 11.89 6.17
C GLN A 48 -33.51 10.40 5.82
N LEU A 49 -32.86 9.51 6.57
CA LEU A 49 -32.96 8.07 6.35
C LEU A 49 -34.37 7.56 6.68
N VAL A 50 -34.98 8.01 7.77
CA VAL A 50 -36.36 7.67 8.12
C VAL A 50 -37.31 8.08 6.99
N HIS A 51 -37.18 9.31 6.47
CA HIS A 51 -37.99 9.78 5.35
C HIS A 51 -37.75 8.97 4.07
N THR A 52 -36.51 8.57 3.80
CA THR A 52 -36.16 7.79 2.60
C THR A 52 -36.67 6.35 2.69
N LEU A 53 -36.51 5.71 3.85
CA LEU A 53 -36.89 4.31 4.09
C LEU A 53 -38.41 4.08 4.12
N ASP A 54 -39.19 5.11 4.46
CA ASP A 54 -40.65 5.05 4.49
C ASP A 54 -41.29 5.07 3.08
N GLN A 55 -40.49 5.32 2.03
CA GLN A 55 -40.96 5.31 0.66
C GLN A 55 -41.36 3.90 0.19
N GLN A 56 -42.43 3.81 -0.60
CA GLN A 56 -42.95 2.53 -1.10
C GLN A 56 -41.98 1.78 -2.04
N SER A 57 -41.10 2.49 -2.76
CA SER A 57 -40.12 1.91 -3.67
C SER A 57 -38.70 2.37 -3.34
N LEU A 58 -37.91 1.47 -2.76
CA LEU A 58 -36.51 1.74 -2.39
C LEU A 58 -35.57 1.28 -3.51
N ALA A 59 -34.69 2.17 -3.96
CA ALA A 59 -33.62 1.82 -4.89
C ALA A 59 -32.26 1.94 -4.20
N ALA A 60 -31.41 0.91 -4.32
CA ALA A 60 -30.07 0.90 -3.70
C ALA A 60 -29.20 2.11 -4.10
N MET A 61 -29.35 2.57 -5.35
CA MET A 61 -28.63 3.71 -5.93
C MET A 61 -29.31 5.07 -5.70
N GLN A 62 -30.41 5.12 -4.95
CA GLN A 62 -31.08 6.38 -4.63
C GLN A 62 -30.12 7.29 -3.85
N PRO A 63 -29.92 8.55 -4.29
CA PRO A 63 -29.03 9.48 -3.61
C PRO A 63 -29.61 9.90 -2.26
N VAL A 64 -28.79 9.81 -1.22
CA VAL A 64 -29.05 10.33 0.13
C VAL A 64 -28.06 11.47 0.36
N ALA A 65 -28.56 12.67 0.65
CA ALA A 65 -27.70 13.79 1.03
C ALA A 65 -27.03 13.45 2.37
N VAL A 66 -25.72 13.69 2.47
CA VAL A 66 -24.97 13.31 3.67
C VAL A 66 -24.53 14.57 4.40
N PRO A 67 -25.05 14.83 5.62
CA PRO A 67 -24.58 15.95 6.43
C PRO A 67 -23.09 15.84 6.70
N VAL A 68 -22.34 16.92 6.46
CA VAL A 68 -20.86 16.95 6.53
C VAL A 68 -20.33 16.50 7.89
N PHE A 69 -21.04 16.83 8.98
CA PHE A 69 -20.65 16.45 10.32
C PHE A 69 -21.14 15.06 10.76
N SER A 70 -22.06 14.42 10.03
CA SER A 70 -22.40 13.00 10.30
C SER A 70 -21.15 12.14 10.22
N GLN A 71 -21.14 10.98 10.91
CA GLN A 71 -19.97 10.11 10.91
C GLN A 71 -19.57 9.73 9.46
N VAL A 72 -20.51 9.27 8.64
CA VAL A 72 -20.25 8.93 7.24
C VAL A 72 -19.83 10.15 6.41
N GLY A 73 -20.39 11.33 6.69
CA GLY A 73 -20.01 12.59 6.03
C GLY A 73 -18.57 12.98 6.29
N GLN A 74 -18.11 12.88 7.53
CA GLN A 74 -16.73 13.20 7.88
C GLN A 74 -15.71 12.25 7.23
N TRP A 75 -16.04 10.96 7.11
CA TRP A 75 -15.21 9.98 6.40
C TRP A 75 -15.28 10.16 4.88
N ALA A 76 -16.42 10.58 4.33
CA ALA A 76 -16.54 10.95 2.92
C ALA A 76 -15.71 12.21 2.58
N GLU A 77 -15.65 13.19 3.48
CA GLU A 77 -14.76 14.35 3.35
C GLU A 77 -13.29 13.96 3.40
N LEU A 78 -12.92 13.01 4.26
CA LEU A 78 -11.56 12.48 4.27
C LEU A 78 -11.23 11.76 2.94
N PHE A 79 -12.17 10.99 2.39
CA PHE A 79 -12.01 10.40 1.06
C PHE A 79 -11.85 11.49 -0.01
N CYS A 80 -12.66 12.55 0.04
CA CYS A 80 -12.55 13.72 -0.83
C CYS A 80 -11.16 14.38 -0.72
N LYS A 81 -10.66 14.63 0.50
CA LYS A 81 -9.30 15.14 0.73
C LYS A 81 -8.24 14.24 0.09
N THR A 82 -8.40 12.93 0.23
CA THR A 82 -7.44 11.92 -0.27
C THR A 82 -7.43 11.85 -1.79
N ILE A 83 -8.58 11.80 -2.44
CA ILE A 83 -8.68 11.74 -3.91
C ILE A 83 -8.37 13.08 -4.60
N ASN A 84 -8.20 14.14 -3.82
CA ASN A 84 -7.68 15.43 -4.27
C ASN A 84 -6.26 15.72 -3.76
N GLN A 85 -5.55 14.70 -3.23
CA GLN A 85 -4.14 14.84 -2.91
C GLN A 85 -3.35 15.27 -4.16
N ALA A 86 -2.46 16.24 -4.01
CA ALA A 86 -1.72 16.84 -5.11
C ALA A 86 -0.96 15.81 -5.98
N ASP A 87 -0.26 14.85 -5.35
CA ASP A 87 0.44 13.77 -6.07
C ASP A 87 -0.48 12.94 -6.98
N PHE A 88 -1.69 12.62 -6.52
CA PHE A 88 -2.64 11.86 -7.31
C PHE A 88 -3.19 12.69 -8.47
N LEU A 89 -3.48 13.97 -8.23
CA LEU A 89 -3.94 14.89 -9.27
C LEU A 89 -2.88 15.09 -10.36
N ASP A 90 -1.61 15.30 -9.99
CA ASP A 90 -0.50 15.40 -10.94
C ASP A 90 -0.37 14.13 -11.79
N TRP A 91 -0.47 12.96 -11.16
CA TRP A 91 -0.43 11.67 -11.85
C TRP A 91 -1.60 11.46 -12.83
N ALA A 92 -2.81 11.87 -12.42
CA ALA A 92 -4.03 11.78 -13.20
C ALA A 92 -4.06 12.79 -14.36
N ASP A 93 -3.60 14.02 -14.13
CA ASP A 93 -3.53 15.09 -15.13
C ASP A 93 -2.50 14.79 -16.21
N ALA A 94 -1.33 14.26 -15.83
CA ALA A 94 -0.33 13.77 -16.78
C ALA A 94 -0.88 12.70 -17.74
N ARG A 95 -1.99 12.04 -17.36
CA ARG A 95 -2.69 11.01 -18.14
C ARG A 95 -4.02 11.49 -18.74
N GLN A 96 -4.42 12.73 -18.49
CA GLN A 96 -5.66 13.33 -18.97
C GLN A 96 -6.90 12.49 -18.62
N LEU A 97 -7.00 12.02 -17.36
CA LEU A 97 -8.10 11.18 -16.92
C LEU A 97 -9.43 11.96 -16.81
N ASP A 98 -10.53 11.31 -17.16
CA ASP A 98 -11.89 11.82 -16.95
C ASP A 98 -12.38 11.54 -15.52
N PHE A 99 -12.52 12.60 -14.73
CA PHE A 99 -12.97 12.53 -13.33
C PHE A 99 -14.47 12.23 -13.20
N THR A 100 -15.27 12.50 -14.22
CA THR A 100 -16.74 12.34 -14.18
C THR A 100 -17.18 10.90 -14.04
N ARG A 101 -16.39 9.96 -14.59
CA ARG A 101 -16.65 8.52 -14.57
C ARG A 101 -15.64 7.75 -13.72
N MET A 102 -14.82 8.47 -12.95
CA MET A 102 -13.78 7.90 -12.13
C MET A 102 -14.35 7.23 -10.88
N GLN A 103 -13.90 6.00 -10.60
CA GLN A 103 -14.29 5.24 -9.43
C GLN A 103 -13.11 4.44 -8.86
N VAL A 104 -12.91 4.51 -7.55
CA VAL A 104 -11.99 3.64 -6.80
C VAL A 104 -12.80 2.45 -6.28
N ARG A 105 -12.43 1.23 -6.71
CA ARG A 105 -13.12 0.00 -6.29
C ARG A 105 -12.12 -1.12 -6.11
N ALA A 106 -12.14 -1.78 -4.95
CA ALA A 106 -11.14 -2.77 -4.57
C ALA A 106 -9.70 -2.26 -4.75
N GLY A 107 -8.89 -3.00 -5.51
CA GLY A 107 -7.52 -2.62 -5.89
C GLY A 107 -7.43 -1.73 -7.15
N ARG A 108 -8.55 -1.27 -7.70
CA ARG A 108 -8.62 -0.68 -9.05
C ARG A 108 -9.07 0.77 -9.04
N LEU A 109 -8.46 1.55 -9.95
CA LEU A 109 -8.99 2.82 -10.39
C LEU A 109 -9.65 2.63 -11.75
N ILE A 110 -10.96 2.81 -11.82
CA ILE A 110 -11.75 2.74 -13.04
C ILE A 110 -11.92 4.17 -13.53
N ALA A 111 -11.30 4.51 -14.67
CA ALA A 111 -11.40 5.84 -15.29
C ALA A 111 -11.54 5.64 -16.81
N PRO A 112 -12.76 5.34 -17.31
CA PRO A 112 -12.97 4.91 -18.69
C PRO A 112 -12.35 5.86 -19.72
N PRO A 113 -11.70 5.33 -20.78
CA PRO A 113 -11.66 3.91 -21.18
C PRO A 113 -10.63 3.06 -20.42
N HIS A 114 -9.89 3.62 -19.46
CA HIS A 114 -8.80 2.94 -18.76
C HIS A 114 -9.26 2.30 -17.44
N THR A 115 -8.59 1.23 -17.05
CA THR A 115 -8.71 0.65 -15.71
C THR A 115 -7.32 0.27 -15.23
N PHE A 116 -6.90 0.89 -14.14
CA PHE A 116 -5.60 0.68 -13.53
C PHE A 116 -5.71 -0.32 -12.39
N ARG A 117 -4.73 -1.22 -12.29
CA ARG A 117 -4.65 -2.28 -11.28
C ARG A 117 -3.42 -2.05 -10.42
N LEU A 118 -3.43 -2.58 -9.19
CA LEU A 118 -2.22 -2.52 -8.38
C LEU A 118 -1.05 -3.19 -9.08
N ALA A 119 -1.23 -4.31 -9.79
CA ALA A 119 -0.15 -5.09 -10.40
C ALA A 119 0.48 -4.48 -11.66
N ASP A 120 -0.14 -3.46 -12.28
CA ASP A 120 0.36 -2.90 -13.52
C ASP A 120 1.47 -1.85 -13.31
N ASP A 121 2.13 -1.49 -14.42
CA ASP A 121 3.22 -0.51 -14.43
C ASP A 121 2.70 0.94 -14.58
N SER A 122 1.40 1.19 -14.35
CA SER A 122 0.81 2.53 -14.53
C SER A 122 1.25 3.54 -13.48
N GLY A 123 1.78 3.07 -12.35
CA GLY A 123 2.08 3.86 -11.16
C GLY A 123 0.91 4.05 -10.19
N TRP A 124 -0.30 3.56 -10.51
CA TRP A 124 -1.49 3.66 -9.65
C TRP A 124 -1.23 3.22 -8.21
N TRP A 125 -0.45 2.15 -8.03
CA TRP A 125 -0.15 1.59 -6.71
C TRP A 125 0.49 2.58 -5.73
N LYS A 126 1.21 3.61 -6.20
CA LYS A 126 1.84 4.63 -5.36
C LYS A 126 0.80 5.52 -4.66
N HIS A 127 -0.37 5.70 -5.27
CA HIS A 127 -1.46 6.53 -4.75
C HIS A 127 -2.58 5.69 -4.13
N ALA A 128 -2.67 4.41 -4.49
CA ALA A 128 -3.80 3.55 -4.18
C ALA A 128 -3.95 3.24 -2.69
N THR A 129 -2.85 3.08 -1.94
CA THR A 129 -2.89 2.59 -0.54
C THR A 129 -3.82 3.42 0.37
N PRO A 130 -3.66 4.75 0.52
CA PRO A 130 -4.59 5.55 1.32
C PRO A 130 -6.01 5.58 0.74
N LEU A 131 -6.14 5.68 -0.59
CA LEU A 131 -7.44 5.72 -1.26
C LEU A 131 -8.29 4.48 -1.02
N ILE A 132 -7.68 3.29 -1.17
CA ILE A 132 -8.36 2.02 -0.98
C ILE A 132 -8.71 1.83 0.49
N ALA A 133 -7.79 2.13 1.41
CA ALA A 133 -8.03 1.96 2.85
C ALA A 133 -9.21 2.83 3.32
N ILE A 134 -9.24 4.11 2.93
CA ILE A 134 -10.33 5.02 3.29
C ILE A 134 -11.62 4.65 2.53
N ALA A 135 -11.54 4.26 1.25
CA ALA A 135 -12.70 3.80 0.50
C ALA A 135 -13.36 2.59 1.17
N GLN A 136 -12.60 1.62 1.69
CA GLN A 136 -13.16 0.48 2.43
C GLN A 136 -13.83 0.89 3.74
N LEU A 137 -13.37 1.97 4.38
CA LEU A 137 -14.01 2.52 5.57
C LEU A 137 -15.36 3.17 5.24
N VAL A 138 -15.48 3.86 4.10
CA VAL A 138 -16.74 4.51 3.66
C VAL A 138 -17.71 3.53 2.98
N ASP A 139 -17.17 2.58 2.21
CA ASP A 139 -17.88 1.64 1.37
C ASP A 139 -17.53 0.19 1.73
N PRO A 140 -18.01 -0.32 2.88
CA PRO A 140 -17.62 -1.65 3.39
C PRO A 140 -18.07 -2.81 2.49
N THR A 141 -19.01 -2.57 1.57
CA THR A 141 -19.52 -3.54 0.60
C THR A 141 -18.81 -3.50 -0.76
N ASP A 142 -17.79 -2.65 -0.93
CA ASP A 142 -16.94 -2.59 -2.13
C ASP A 142 -17.72 -2.36 -3.44
N GLN A 143 -18.75 -1.51 -3.39
CA GLN A 143 -19.52 -1.04 -4.55
C GLN A 143 -18.71 -0.03 -5.40
N GLY A 144 -17.74 0.63 -4.78
CA GLY A 144 -16.77 1.57 -5.34
C GLY A 144 -17.12 3.04 -5.09
N MET A 145 -16.13 3.83 -4.69
CA MET A 145 -16.27 5.25 -4.39
C MET A 145 -16.03 6.11 -5.65
N PRO A 146 -16.98 6.99 -6.02
CA PRO A 146 -16.78 7.92 -7.15
C PRO A 146 -15.76 9.00 -6.77
N TYR A 147 -15.24 9.72 -7.77
CA TYR A 147 -14.49 10.94 -7.50
C TYR A 147 -15.37 11.97 -6.76
N LEU A 148 -14.81 12.56 -5.71
CA LEU A 148 -15.40 13.67 -4.94
C LEU A 148 -14.41 14.83 -5.00
N GLY A 149 -14.84 16.01 -5.41
CA GLY A 149 -13.98 17.20 -5.51
C GLY A 149 -14.47 18.21 -6.53
N ASP A 150 -13.76 19.33 -6.65
CA ASP A 150 -14.20 20.49 -7.44
C ASP A 150 -14.07 20.31 -8.95
N ARG A 151 -13.45 19.21 -9.41
CA ARG A 151 -13.29 18.89 -10.84
C ARG A 151 -14.58 18.34 -11.49
N ILE A 152 -15.61 18.06 -10.68
CA ILE A 152 -16.94 17.66 -11.16
C ILE A 152 -18.02 18.49 -10.45
N THR A 153 -19.16 18.71 -11.10
CA THR A 153 -20.35 19.25 -10.44
C THR A 153 -21.01 18.16 -9.59
N ASN A 154 -20.55 17.99 -8.35
CA ASN A 154 -21.22 17.17 -7.33
C ASN A 154 -21.50 18.01 -6.08
N THR A 155 -22.39 18.99 -6.23
CA THR A 155 -22.66 20.03 -5.22
C THR A 155 -23.42 19.52 -3.99
N GLU A 156 -24.11 18.38 -4.07
CA GLU A 156 -25.00 17.91 -2.99
C GLU A 156 -24.35 16.91 -2.02
N ARG A 157 -23.11 16.45 -2.30
CA ARG A 157 -22.38 15.45 -1.48
C ARG A 157 -23.25 14.24 -1.10
N SER A 158 -24.01 13.72 -2.06
CA SER A 158 -24.89 12.58 -1.85
C SER A 158 -24.16 11.24 -2.04
N LEU A 159 -24.58 10.23 -1.28
CA LEU A 159 -24.13 8.85 -1.42
C LEU A 159 -25.32 7.92 -1.69
N PRO A 160 -25.13 6.79 -2.41
CA PRO A 160 -26.17 5.77 -2.57
C PRO A 160 -26.70 5.27 -1.23
N LEU A 161 -28.02 5.10 -1.12
CA LEU A 161 -28.71 4.60 0.09
C LEU A 161 -28.08 3.31 0.63
N GLU A 162 -27.78 2.34 -0.24
CA GLU A 162 -27.16 1.07 0.18
C GLU A 162 -25.82 1.30 0.90
N ARG A 163 -25.02 2.28 0.44
CA ARG A 163 -23.72 2.59 1.06
C ARG A 163 -23.88 3.25 2.42
N VAL A 164 -24.82 4.19 2.54
CA VAL A 164 -25.10 4.87 3.82
C VAL A 164 -25.59 3.84 4.85
N LEU A 165 -26.51 2.95 4.47
CA LEU A 165 -26.97 1.87 5.34
C LEU A 165 -25.82 0.93 5.72
N ALA A 166 -25.04 0.45 4.74
CA ALA A 166 -23.93 -0.46 4.97
C ALA A 166 -22.86 0.14 5.88
N PHE A 167 -22.61 1.46 5.80
CA PHE A 167 -21.70 2.17 6.69
C PHE A 167 -22.09 2.00 8.17
N TYR A 168 -23.39 2.10 8.50
CA TYR A 168 -23.87 1.95 9.88
C TYR A 168 -24.21 0.50 10.27
N GLY A 169 -23.88 -0.48 9.41
CA GLY A 169 -24.12 -1.90 9.67
C GLY A 169 -25.53 -2.37 9.32
N TYR A 170 -26.31 -1.55 8.62
CA TYR A 170 -27.61 -1.92 8.09
C TYR A 170 -27.47 -2.61 6.72
N PRO A 171 -28.20 -3.71 6.48
CA PRO A 171 -28.34 -4.26 5.13
C PRO A 171 -29.33 -3.40 4.33
N MET A 172 -29.29 -3.52 2.99
CA MET A 172 -30.39 -3.03 2.16
C MET A 172 -31.66 -3.83 2.51
N PRO A 173 -32.79 -3.17 2.85
CA PRO A 173 -34.04 -3.86 3.15
C PRO A 173 -34.54 -4.65 1.95
N ALA A 174 -34.87 -5.91 2.15
CA ALA A 174 -35.47 -6.75 1.11
C ALA A 174 -36.97 -6.51 0.92
N ASN A 175 -37.64 -5.94 1.92
CA ASN A 175 -39.07 -5.67 1.94
C ASN A 175 -39.41 -4.52 2.91
N ARG A 176 -40.67 -4.07 2.90
CA ARG A 176 -41.15 -2.97 3.75
C ARG A 176 -41.01 -3.25 5.24
N LEU A 177 -41.23 -4.49 5.68
CA LEU A 177 -41.10 -4.86 7.10
C LEU A 177 -39.65 -4.72 7.60
N GLN A 178 -38.66 -5.07 6.78
CA GLN A 178 -37.25 -4.83 7.10
C GLN A 178 -36.93 -3.33 7.15
N ALA A 179 -37.45 -2.53 6.22
CA ALA A 179 -37.27 -1.07 6.24
C ALA A 179 -37.89 -0.47 7.51
N GLN A 180 -39.09 -0.92 7.87
CA GLN A 180 -39.78 -0.50 9.07
C GLN A 180 -39.04 -0.90 10.35
N ALA A 181 -38.44 -2.09 10.41
CA ALA A 181 -37.61 -2.50 11.54
C ALA A 181 -36.40 -1.57 11.75
N ILE A 182 -35.80 -1.08 10.65
CA ILE A 182 -34.72 -0.08 10.71
C ILE A 182 -35.28 1.28 11.17
N ILE A 183 -36.41 1.73 10.61
CA ILE A 183 -37.05 3.01 11.00
C ILE A 183 -37.38 3.02 12.49
N ASP A 184 -38.05 1.99 12.99
CA ASP A 184 -38.41 1.85 14.40
C ASP A 184 -37.18 1.93 15.31
N GLU A 185 -36.09 1.25 14.91
CA GLU A 185 -34.85 1.24 15.68
C GLU A 185 -34.18 2.63 15.68
N LEU A 186 -34.07 3.27 14.52
CA LEU A 186 -33.49 4.61 14.41
C LEU A 186 -34.27 5.65 15.22
N GLN A 187 -35.61 5.60 15.18
CA GLN A 187 -36.47 6.48 15.96
C GLN A 187 -36.37 6.21 17.46
N ALA A 188 -36.36 4.94 17.87
CA ALA A 188 -36.30 4.57 19.28
C ALA A 188 -34.94 4.89 19.92
N LEU A 189 -33.84 4.71 19.19
CA LEU A 189 -32.49 5.01 19.68
C LEU A 189 -32.13 6.50 19.55
N ASN A 190 -32.73 7.19 18.56
CA ASN A 190 -32.28 8.51 18.09
C ASN A 190 -30.75 8.57 17.85
N ALA A 191 -30.20 7.43 17.41
CA ALA A 191 -28.79 7.19 17.20
C ALA A 191 -28.62 5.93 16.33
N PHE A 192 -27.45 5.77 15.73
CA PHE A 192 -27.09 4.54 15.03
C PHE A 192 -26.72 3.41 16.01
N PRO A 193 -26.99 2.14 15.65
CA PRO A 193 -26.78 1.01 16.53
C PRO A 193 -25.31 0.82 16.91
N GLY A 194 -25.10 0.29 18.11
CA GLY A 194 -23.79 -0.09 18.60
C GLY A 194 -23.19 -1.26 17.80
N PHE A 195 -21.89 -1.49 17.99
CA PHE A 195 -21.26 -2.75 17.63
C PHE A 195 -20.83 -3.45 18.91
N ASP A 196 -20.84 -4.77 18.94
CA ASP A 196 -20.35 -5.55 20.08
C ASP A 196 -18.82 -5.61 20.14
N GLY A 197 -18.27 -6.23 21.20
CA GLY A 197 -16.82 -6.41 21.34
C GLY A 197 -16.18 -7.29 20.25
N VAL A 198 -17.00 -7.91 19.40
CA VAL A 198 -16.64 -8.79 18.29
C VAL A 198 -16.84 -8.04 16.94
N GLY A 199 -17.29 -6.78 16.96
CA GLY A 199 -17.49 -5.95 15.77
C GLY A 199 -18.75 -6.28 14.97
N GLN A 200 -19.69 -7.06 15.52
CA GLN A 200 -21.01 -7.28 14.91
C GLN A 200 -21.94 -6.14 15.28
N SER A 201 -22.78 -5.70 14.33
CA SER A 201 -23.79 -4.69 14.59
C SER A 201 -24.82 -5.24 15.59
N LYS A 202 -25.19 -4.42 16.57
CA LYS A 202 -26.22 -4.71 17.58
C LYS A 202 -27.63 -4.42 17.05
N SER A 203 -27.77 -4.13 15.75
CA SER A 203 -29.06 -3.82 15.16
C SER A 203 -30.01 -5.01 15.23
N LEU A 204 -31.26 -4.73 15.59
CA LEU A 204 -32.36 -5.68 15.62
C LEU A 204 -32.66 -6.28 14.23
N ILE A 205 -32.26 -5.59 13.15
CA ILE A 205 -32.48 -6.06 11.77
C ILE A 205 -31.86 -7.43 11.50
N HIS A 206 -30.79 -7.77 12.21
CA HIS A 206 -30.10 -9.04 12.01
C HIS A 206 -30.91 -10.21 12.54
N ALA A 207 -31.56 -10.06 13.70
CA ALA A 207 -32.49 -11.05 14.22
C ALA A 207 -33.73 -11.15 13.32
N GLU A 208 -34.27 -10.01 12.90
CA GLU A 208 -35.43 -9.95 12.00
C GLU A 208 -35.19 -10.72 10.70
N ARG A 209 -34.01 -10.58 10.09
CA ARG A 209 -33.66 -11.32 8.87
C ARG A 209 -33.58 -12.83 9.08
N VAL A 210 -33.12 -13.28 10.25
CA VAL A 210 -33.09 -14.71 10.61
C VAL A 210 -34.51 -15.23 10.79
N PHE A 211 -35.38 -14.50 11.49
CA PHE A 211 -36.77 -14.88 11.65
C PHE A 211 -37.52 -14.91 10.30
N GLN A 212 -37.34 -13.90 9.44
CA GLN A 212 -37.95 -13.92 8.11
C GLN A 212 -37.43 -15.05 7.23
N GLN A 213 -36.16 -15.47 7.37
CA GLN A 213 -35.66 -16.64 6.64
C GLN A 213 -36.39 -17.92 7.08
N GLN A 214 -36.69 -18.06 8.37
CA GLN A 214 -37.50 -19.17 8.88
C GLN A 214 -38.94 -19.08 8.37
N ASP A 215 -39.51 -17.87 8.33
CA ASP A 215 -40.83 -17.63 7.74
C ASP A 215 -40.87 -18.02 6.26
N PHE A 216 -39.80 -17.75 5.48
CA PHE A 216 -39.69 -18.19 4.09
C PHE A 216 -39.65 -19.71 3.94
N LEU A 217 -39.06 -20.44 4.89
CA LEU A 217 -39.09 -21.89 4.89
C LEU A 217 -40.52 -22.41 5.15
N ARG A 218 -41.24 -21.83 6.12
CA ARG A 218 -42.66 -22.13 6.37
C ARG A 218 -43.53 -21.83 5.15
N LEU A 219 -43.23 -20.73 4.46
CA LEU A 219 -43.93 -20.30 3.27
C LEU A 219 -43.67 -21.23 2.08
N ALA A 220 -42.44 -21.72 1.94
CA ALA A 220 -42.09 -22.74 0.94
C ALA A 220 -42.84 -24.06 1.21
N ASP A 221 -42.90 -24.52 2.47
CA ASP A 221 -43.64 -25.72 2.85
C ASP A 221 -45.16 -25.56 2.58
N ALA A 222 -45.72 -24.37 2.86
CA ALA A 222 -47.13 -24.07 2.55
C ALA A 222 -47.42 -24.02 1.05
N LEU A 223 -46.51 -23.45 0.24
CA LEU A 223 -46.66 -23.41 -1.23
C LEU A 223 -46.55 -24.80 -1.88
N GLU A 224 -45.77 -25.70 -1.29
CA GLU A 224 -45.69 -27.11 -1.72
C GLU A 224 -47.02 -27.84 -1.46
N ASN A 225 -47.66 -27.56 -0.31
CA ASN A 225 -48.93 -28.16 0.08
C ASN A 225 -50.13 -27.31 -0.37
N THR A 226 -50.66 -27.58 -1.57
CA THR A 226 -51.77 -26.81 -2.17
C THR A 226 -53.10 -26.83 -1.41
N ALA A 227 -53.24 -27.69 -0.38
CA ALA A 227 -54.41 -27.70 0.51
C ALA A 227 -54.32 -26.64 1.63
N THR A 228 -53.14 -26.04 1.84
CA THR A 228 -52.86 -25.11 2.94
C THR A 228 -53.15 -23.68 2.52
N ALA A 229 -54.32 -23.16 2.89
CA ALA A 229 -54.69 -21.76 2.61
C ALA A 229 -54.12 -20.75 3.64
N LYS A 230 -53.69 -21.23 4.82
CA LYS A 230 -53.19 -20.41 5.94
C LYS A 230 -51.84 -20.93 6.43
N VAL A 231 -50.94 -20.01 6.76
CA VAL A 231 -49.59 -20.27 7.27
C VAL A 231 -49.54 -19.92 8.74
N GLN A 232 -48.93 -20.79 9.55
CA GLN A 232 -48.56 -20.48 10.93
C GLN A 232 -47.11 -20.01 10.96
N LEU A 233 -46.90 -18.81 11.48
CA LEU A 233 -45.57 -18.27 11.74
C LEU A 233 -45.29 -18.41 13.23
N ASP A 234 -44.42 -19.35 13.60
CA ASP A 234 -44.00 -19.65 14.97
C ASP A 234 -42.76 -18.83 15.41
N THR A 235 -42.32 -17.91 14.56
CA THR A 235 -41.14 -17.07 14.76
C THR A 235 -41.48 -15.78 15.53
N ASP A 236 -40.43 -15.05 15.93
CA ASP A 236 -40.55 -13.70 16.49
C ASP A 236 -40.28 -12.61 15.44
N SER A 237 -40.56 -12.89 14.16
CA SER A 237 -40.50 -11.85 13.11
C SER A 237 -41.47 -10.72 13.39
N MET A 238 -41.18 -9.53 12.86
CA MET A 238 -42.05 -8.36 13.01
C MET A 238 -43.49 -8.68 12.57
N LEU A 239 -43.66 -9.41 11.46
CA LEU A 239 -44.96 -9.84 10.98
C LEU A 239 -45.68 -10.73 12.00
N ALA A 240 -45.05 -11.82 12.45
CA ALA A 240 -45.65 -12.79 13.36
C ALA A 240 -45.99 -12.17 14.72
N ARG A 241 -45.10 -11.34 15.27
CA ARG A 241 -45.29 -10.65 16.56
C ARG A 241 -46.41 -9.62 16.49
N LEU A 242 -46.40 -8.74 15.47
CA LEU A 242 -47.42 -7.71 15.32
C LEU A 242 -48.78 -8.30 14.97
N TYR A 243 -48.83 -9.35 14.15
CA TYR A 243 -50.07 -10.03 13.83
C TYR A 243 -50.70 -10.66 15.08
N ARG A 244 -49.92 -11.40 15.91
CA ARG A 244 -50.41 -11.93 17.20
C ARG A 244 -50.97 -10.82 18.10
N GLN A 245 -50.26 -9.70 18.23
CA GLN A 245 -50.73 -8.56 19.02
C GLN A 245 -52.03 -7.96 18.46
N ALA A 246 -52.13 -7.80 17.13
CA ALA A 246 -53.33 -7.31 16.48
C ALA A 246 -54.52 -8.26 16.65
N GLN A 247 -54.29 -9.58 16.65
CA GLN A 247 -55.33 -10.57 16.93
C GLN A 247 -55.86 -10.47 18.36
N GLU A 248 -54.98 -10.33 19.35
CA GLU A 248 -55.37 -10.13 20.75
C GLU A 248 -56.21 -8.85 20.93
N LEU A 249 -55.80 -7.75 20.28
CA LEU A 249 -56.55 -6.50 20.28
C LEU A 249 -57.91 -6.65 19.59
N LEU A 250 -57.94 -7.28 18.42
CA LEU A 250 -59.16 -7.55 17.67
C LEU A 250 -60.14 -8.39 18.48
N GLN A 251 -59.66 -9.45 19.12
CA GLN A 251 -60.48 -10.31 19.97
C GLN A 251 -61.05 -9.52 21.16
N ALA A 252 -60.23 -8.73 21.85
CA ALA A 252 -60.68 -7.88 22.95
C ALA A 252 -61.73 -6.84 22.51
N ILE A 253 -61.57 -6.26 21.32
CA ILE A 253 -62.54 -5.32 20.73
C ILE A 253 -63.86 -6.04 20.39
N VAL A 254 -63.79 -7.25 19.85
CA VAL A 254 -64.97 -8.06 19.51
C VAL A 254 -65.73 -8.49 20.77
N ASP A 255 -65.00 -8.91 21.81
CA ASP A 255 -65.55 -9.35 23.10
C ASP A 255 -66.27 -8.21 23.84
N ASP A 256 -65.69 -7.00 23.86
CA ASP A 256 -66.27 -5.83 24.55
C ASP A 256 -67.46 -5.19 23.81
N ASN A 257 -67.53 -5.29 22.48
CA ASN A 257 -68.62 -4.72 21.68
C ASN A 257 -69.85 -5.65 21.57
N ASP A 258 -69.82 -6.79 22.27
CA ASP A 258 -70.90 -7.78 22.36
C ASP A 258 -71.63 -7.99 21.02
N LEU A 259 -70.86 -8.37 19.98
CA LEU A 259 -71.37 -8.71 18.64
C LEU A 259 -72.16 -10.03 18.63
N SER A 260 -72.42 -10.59 19.81
CA SER A 260 -73.02 -11.88 20.12
C SER A 260 -74.53 -12.05 19.83
N PRO A 261 -75.39 -11.04 19.56
CA PRO A 261 -76.82 -11.30 19.39
C PRO A 261 -77.32 -11.16 17.94
N LEU A 262 -76.74 -11.88 16.98
CA LEU A 262 -77.39 -12.11 15.67
C LEU A 262 -77.28 -13.58 15.23
N ALA A 263 -78.16 -14.39 15.84
CA ALA A 263 -78.76 -15.63 15.33
C ALA A 263 -77.84 -16.78 14.88
N ASN A 264 -77.78 -17.87 15.68
CA ASN A 264 -77.57 -19.31 15.36
C ASN A 264 -76.59 -19.74 14.22
N VAL A 265 -75.77 -18.83 13.71
CA VAL A 265 -74.92 -18.99 12.53
C VAL A 265 -73.53 -18.48 12.90
N PRO A 266 -72.45 -19.22 12.61
CA PRO A 266 -71.10 -18.75 12.86
C PRO A 266 -70.81 -17.46 12.07
N LEU A 267 -70.38 -16.41 12.77
CA LEU A 267 -69.98 -15.13 12.20
C LEU A 267 -68.46 -15.13 11.94
N GLN A 268 -68.05 -14.87 10.70
CA GLN A 268 -66.65 -14.58 10.37
C GLN A 268 -66.43 -13.08 10.47
N HIS A 269 -65.48 -12.66 11.31
CA HIS A 269 -65.08 -11.28 11.46
C HIS A 269 -63.61 -11.10 11.11
N HIS A 270 -63.26 -10.02 10.43
CA HIS A 270 -61.86 -9.61 10.18
C HIS A 270 -61.78 -8.10 10.14
N PHE A 271 -60.61 -7.56 10.49
CA PHE A 271 -60.32 -6.14 10.34
C PHE A 271 -59.75 -5.90 8.94
N ASP A 272 -60.44 -5.11 8.12
CA ASP A 272 -59.96 -4.68 6.81
C ASP A 272 -58.96 -3.54 7.01
N ALA A 273 -57.68 -3.81 6.73
CA ALA A 273 -56.59 -2.87 6.96
C ALA A 273 -56.65 -1.67 5.99
N THR A 274 -57.22 -1.86 4.80
CA THR A 274 -57.35 -0.81 3.79
C THR A 274 -58.44 0.21 4.12
N GLN A 275 -59.57 -0.24 4.67
CA GLN A 275 -60.71 0.61 4.98
C GLN A 275 -60.78 1.01 6.46
N GLY A 276 -60.01 0.36 7.33
CA GLY A 276 -60.03 0.63 8.77
C GLY A 276 -61.36 0.25 9.43
N VAL A 277 -62.03 -0.80 8.92
CA VAL A 277 -63.35 -1.23 9.37
C VAL A 277 -63.34 -2.70 9.80
N LEU A 278 -64.12 -3.04 10.82
CA LEU A 278 -64.38 -4.42 11.20
C LEU A 278 -65.47 -4.99 10.30
N ARG A 279 -65.13 -5.94 9.44
CA ARG A 279 -66.10 -6.65 8.59
C ARG A 279 -66.60 -7.89 9.30
N VAL A 280 -67.91 -7.98 9.49
CA VAL A 280 -68.59 -9.15 10.04
C VAL A 280 -69.50 -9.75 8.98
N THR A 281 -69.33 -11.04 8.72
CA THR A 281 -70.05 -11.81 7.70
C THR A 281 -70.76 -13.00 8.35
N ALA A 282 -72.05 -13.18 8.06
CA ALA A 282 -72.82 -14.33 8.51
C ALA A 282 -72.71 -15.49 7.49
N GLN A 283 -72.40 -16.70 7.94
CA GLN A 283 -72.30 -17.87 7.05
C GLN A 283 -73.68 -18.39 6.63
N GLY A 284 -74.15 -18.06 5.42
CA GLY A 284 -75.40 -18.62 4.87
C GLY A 284 -75.73 -18.09 3.47
N ASP A 285 -76.68 -18.74 2.79
CA ASP A 285 -77.13 -18.37 1.44
C ASP A 285 -77.79 -16.98 1.50
N GLY A 286 -77.08 -15.96 0.97
CA GLY A 286 -77.44 -14.54 1.13
C GLY A 286 -76.60 -13.73 2.14
N ALA A 287 -75.37 -14.17 2.46
CA ALA A 287 -74.45 -13.50 3.37
C ALA A 287 -74.35 -11.98 3.14
N GLN A 288 -74.81 -11.18 4.13
CA GLN A 288 -74.60 -9.74 4.16
C GLN A 288 -73.38 -9.42 5.01
N THR A 289 -72.40 -8.74 4.41
CA THR A 289 -71.26 -8.16 5.13
C THR A 289 -71.70 -6.86 5.80
N ARG A 290 -71.44 -6.74 7.11
CA ARG A 290 -71.60 -5.49 7.84
C ARG A 290 -70.23 -4.90 8.16
N GLU A 291 -70.06 -3.61 7.91
CA GLU A 291 -68.88 -2.84 8.29
C GLU A 291 -69.18 -2.11 9.59
N LEU A 292 -68.33 -2.32 10.59
CA LEU A 292 -68.46 -1.75 11.91
C LEU A 292 -67.24 -0.87 12.20
N VAL A 293 -67.52 0.37 12.61
CA VAL A 293 -66.55 1.30 13.17
C VAL A 293 -67.12 1.78 14.50
N PRO A 294 -66.38 1.69 15.62
CA PRO A 294 -66.85 2.19 16.91
C PRO A 294 -67.22 3.68 16.82
N ALA A 295 -68.31 4.09 17.47
CA ALA A 295 -68.74 5.49 17.48
C ALA A 295 -67.73 6.43 18.19
N ALA A 296 -66.94 5.87 19.12
CA ALA A 296 -65.78 6.49 19.74
C ALA A 296 -64.66 5.43 19.81
N PRO A 297 -63.71 5.42 18.86
CA PRO A 297 -62.57 4.51 18.92
C PRO A 297 -61.74 4.79 20.18
N ASP A 298 -61.36 3.71 20.88
CA ASP A 298 -60.50 3.77 22.06
C ASP A 298 -59.02 3.52 21.68
N GLU A 299 -58.12 3.60 22.66
CA GLU A 299 -56.69 3.37 22.43
C GLU A 299 -56.40 1.99 21.80
N ARG A 300 -57.26 0.99 22.02
CA ARG A 300 -57.11 -0.35 21.44
C ARG A 300 -57.41 -0.35 19.95
N TRP A 301 -58.47 0.35 19.53
CA TRP A 301 -58.80 0.53 18.11
C TRP A 301 -57.71 1.30 17.38
N ASP A 302 -57.23 2.40 17.96
CA ASP A 302 -56.14 3.19 17.39
C ASP A 302 -54.86 2.35 17.27
N ARG A 303 -54.56 1.54 18.30
CA ARG A 303 -53.41 0.63 18.27
C ARG A 303 -53.55 -0.48 17.23
N LEU A 304 -54.75 -1.05 17.07
CA LEU A 304 -55.05 -2.04 16.04
C LEU A 304 -54.85 -1.44 14.65
N ALA A 305 -55.40 -0.25 14.40
CA ALA A 305 -55.25 0.46 13.14
C ALA A 305 -53.77 0.75 12.82
N GLN A 306 -52.99 1.24 13.79
CA GLN A 306 -51.54 1.45 13.63
C GLN A 306 -50.78 0.17 13.28
N ILE A 307 -51.11 -0.96 13.92
CA ILE A 307 -50.46 -2.23 13.61
C ILE A 307 -50.83 -2.69 12.19
N CYS A 308 -52.11 -2.59 11.80
CA CYS A 308 -52.58 -2.97 10.48
C CYS A 308 -51.94 -2.14 9.37
N GLU A 309 -51.83 -0.82 9.56
CA GLU A 309 -51.12 0.07 8.64
C GLU A 309 -49.64 -0.33 8.47
N LYS A 310 -49.01 -0.73 9.59
CA LYS A 310 -47.59 -1.11 9.63
C LYS A 310 -47.29 -2.43 8.93
N ILE A 311 -48.13 -3.46 9.09
CA ILE A 311 -47.93 -4.75 8.42
C ILE A 311 -48.59 -4.83 7.03
N GLY A 312 -49.56 -3.94 6.74
CA GLY A 312 -50.20 -3.81 5.43
C GLY A 312 -51.11 -4.97 5.03
N ILE A 313 -51.64 -5.72 6.00
CA ILE A 313 -52.52 -6.88 5.76
C ILE A 313 -53.71 -6.90 6.73
N ASP A 314 -54.80 -7.53 6.28
CA ASP A 314 -56.00 -7.75 7.09
C ASP A 314 -55.74 -8.71 8.27
N ILE A 315 -56.44 -8.47 9.38
CA ILE A 315 -56.31 -9.27 10.61
C ILE A 315 -57.53 -10.16 10.79
N TYR A 316 -57.28 -11.45 10.99
CA TYR A 316 -58.30 -12.45 11.26
C TYR A 316 -58.15 -12.99 12.69
N PRO A 317 -59.24 -13.34 13.40
CA PRO A 317 -59.20 -13.89 14.76
C PRO A 317 -58.61 -15.32 14.84
N ASP A 318 -58.57 -16.04 13.72
CA ASP A 318 -58.11 -17.43 13.66
C ASP A 318 -56.59 -17.59 13.80
N THR A 319 -56.11 -18.74 14.28
CA THR A 319 -54.69 -19.03 14.60
C THR A 319 -53.69 -19.07 13.42
N GLY A 320 -54.07 -18.66 12.20
CA GLY A 320 -53.18 -18.70 11.03
C GLY A 320 -53.41 -17.53 10.06
N ILE A 321 -52.34 -17.09 9.41
CA ILE A 321 -52.33 -15.96 8.47
C ILE A 321 -52.63 -16.48 7.06
N PRO A 322 -53.55 -15.89 6.28
CA PRO A 322 -53.76 -16.28 4.88
C PRO A 322 -52.44 -16.24 4.09
N LEU A 323 -52.16 -17.27 3.29
CA LEU A 323 -50.90 -17.37 2.53
C LEU A 323 -50.66 -16.15 1.64
N LEU A 324 -51.73 -15.64 1.02
CA LEU A 324 -51.68 -14.45 0.18
C LEU A 324 -51.29 -13.20 0.97
N ASN A 325 -51.77 -13.06 2.21
CA ASN A 325 -51.41 -11.95 3.09
C ASN A 325 -49.94 -12.04 3.49
N VAL A 326 -49.41 -13.23 3.80
CA VAL A 326 -47.98 -13.37 4.11
C VAL A 326 -47.11 -13.04 2.90
N LEU A 327 -47.49 -13.49 1.70
CA LEU A 327 -46.83 -13.11 0.44
C LEU A 327 -46.85 -11.59 0.23
N GLN A 328 -48.01 -10.96 0.41
CA GLN A 328 -48.19 -9.51 0.29
C GLN A 328 -47.35 -8.74 1.31
N ALA A 329 -47.35 -9.14 2.58
CA ALA A 329 -46.59 -8.48 3.65
C ALA A 329 -45.07 -8.49 3.40
N TYR A 330 -44.53 -9.57 2.82
CA TYR A 330 -43.13 -9.64 2.42
C TYR A 330 -42.85 -9.07 1.02
N GLY A 331 -43.86 -8.55 0.31
CA GLY A 331 -43.70 -8.02 -1.05
C GLY A 331 -43.32 -9.08 -2.08
N ILE A 332 -43.79 -10.32 -1.91
CA ILE A 332 -43.53 -11.44 -2.80
C ILE A 332 -44.72 -11.61 -3.74
N ASP A 333 -44.47 -11.54 -5.05
CA ASP A 333 -45.49 -11.77 -6.06
C ASP A 333 -46.13 -13.16 -5.93
N HIS A 334 -47.46 -13.19 -6.01
CA HIS A 334 -48.22 -14.43 -5.96
C HIS A 334 -47.98 -15.26 -7.23
N PRO A 335 -47.48 -16.51 -7.14
CA PRO A 335 -47.23 -17.34 -8.31
C PRO A 335 -48.55 -17.81 -8.92
N VAL A 336 -48.82 -17.44 -10.18
CA VAL A 336 -50.04 -17.85 -10.89
C VAL A 336 -49.85 -19.21 -11.56
N ARG A 337 -48.64 -19.50 -12.05
CA ARG A 337 -48.32 -20.76 -12.73
C ARG A 337 -47.53 -21.71 -11.83
N ARG A 338 -47.71 -23.02 -12.06
CA ARG A 338 -46.96 -24.07 -11.35
C ARG A 338 -45.43 -23.90 -11.45
N ALA A 339 -44.91 -23.54 -12.63
CA ALA A 339 -43.48 -23.31 -12.83
C ALA A 339 -42.93 -22.11 -12.01
N GLU A 340 -43.70 -21.01 -11.94
CA GLU A 340 -43.35 -19.84 -11.14
C GLU A 340 -43.37 -20.17 -9.64
N ARG A 341 -44.34 -20.98 -9.20
CA ARG A 341 -44.43 -21.49 -7.83
C ARG A 341 -43.24 -22.36 -7.46
N ASP A 342 -42.86 -23.30 -8.33
CA ASP A 342 -41.73 -24.22 -8.08
C ASP A 342 -40.39 -23.45 -8.06
N GLN A 343 -40.23 -22.41 -8.90
CA GLN A 343 -39.10 -21.47 -8.83
C GLN A 343 -39.10 -20.65 -7.54
N LEU A 344 -40.27 -20.17 -7.10
CA LEU A 344 -40.42 -19.43 -5.85
C LEU A 344 -40.04 -20.29 -4.65
N ILE A 345 -40.49 -21.54 -4.58
CA ILE A 345 -40.13 -22.51 -3.54
C ILE A 345 -38.61 -22.69 -3.47
N LEU A 346 -37.95 -22.91 -4.63
CA LEU A 346 -36.50 -23.03 -4.69
C LEU A 346 -35.80 -21.75 -4.20
N ARG A 347 -36.32 -20.58 -4.56
CA ARG A 347 -35.78 -19.29 -4.13
C ARG A 347 -35.93 -19.09 -2.61
N LEU A 348 -37.09 -19.40 -2.04
CA LEU A 348 -37.35 -19.29 -0.60
C LEU A 348 -36.47 -20.24 0.21
N ARG A 349 -36.31 -21.50 -0.23
CA ARG A 349 -35.44 -22.48 0.45
C ARG A 349 -33.95 -22.17 0.31
N ARG A 350 -33.54 -21.53 -0.79
CA ARG A 350 -32.13 -21.19 -1.07
C ARG A 350 -31.75 -19.76 -0.76
N ALA A 351 -32.67 -18.94 -0.22
CA ALA A 351 -32.42 -17.54 0.07
C ALA A 351 -31.23 -17.40 1.03
N PRO A 352 -30.05 -16.95 0.56
CA PRO A 352 -28.90 -16.84 1.43
C PRO A 352 -29.16 -15.68 2.40
N LEU A 353 -28.87 -15.88 3.69
CA LEU A 353 -28.63 -14.75 4.58
C LEU A 353 -27.41 -14.02 4.03
N ALA A 354 -27.61 -12.89 3.34
CA ALA A 354 -26.51 -12.02 2.99
C ALA A 354 -25.69 -11.76 4.27
N PRO A 355 -24.37 -11.99 4.23
CA PRO A 355 -23.55 -11.98 5.43
C PRO A 355 -23.68 -10.66 6.19
N LEU A 356 -23.57 -10.75 7.52
CA LEU A 356 -23.56 -9.58 8.38
C LEU A 356 -22.40 -8.67 7.97
N SER A 357 -22.69 -7.39 7.73
CA SER A 357 -21.66 -6.37 7.60
C SER A 357 -20.97 -6.25 8.95
N LEU A 358 -19.76 -6.80 9.07
CA LEU A 358 -18.92 -6.56 10.23
C LEU A 358 -18.54 -5.08 10.24
N GLY A 359 -18.84 -4.41 11.36
CA GLY A 359 -18.56 -3.01 11.49
C GLY A 359 -17.08 -2.75 11.65
N LEU A 360 -16.57 -1.82 10.85
CA LEU A 360 -15.27 -1.20 11.07
C LEU A 360 -15.36 -0.13 12.18
N LYS A 361 -16.30 -0.24 13.15
CA LYS A 361 -16.57 0.83 14.14
C LYS A 361 -15.33 1.19 14.96
N SER A 362 -14.51 0.21 15.32
CA SER A 362 -13.24 0.40 16.01
C SER A 362 -12.22 1.21 15.19
N GLU A 363 -12.36 1.22 13.86
CA GLU A 363 -11.50 1.94 12.90
C GLU A 363 -12.13 3.27 12.44
N ARG A 364 -13.40 3.55 12.81
CA ARG A 364 -14.15 4.75 12.41
C ARG A 364 -14.31 5.79 13.52
N THR A 365 -13.45 5.75 14.53
CA THR A 365 -13.48 6.70 15.66
C THR A 365 -13.01 8.09 15.23
N LEU A 366 -13.37 9.13 15.99
CA LEU A 366 -12.86 10.49 15.75
C LEU A 366 -11.32 10.55 15.86
N VAL A 367 -10.72 9.71 16.72
CA VAL A 367 -9.26 9.62 16.87
C VAL A 367 -8.61 9.07 15.60
N GLU A 368 -9.18 8.00 15.03
CA GLU A 368 -8.70 7.43 13.75
C GLU A 368 -8.91 8.41 12.60
N LEU A 369 -10.09 9.07 12.54
CA LEU A 369 -10.37 10.09 11.54
C LEU A 369 -9.33 11.22 11.57
N ASP A 370 -8.99 11.72 12.77
CA ASP A 370 -7.99 12.77 12.92
C ASP A 370 -6.60 12.31 12.52
N ALA A 371 -6.21 11.08 12.89
CA ALA A 371 -4.95 10.49 12.49
C ALA A 371 -4.82 10.37 10.95
N TRP A 372 -5.89 9.95 10.28
CA TRP A 372 -5.93 9.93 8.82
C TRP A 372 -5.86 11.32 8.21
N ARG A 373 -6.59 12.32 8.74
CA ARG A 373 -6.52 13.71 8.25
C ARG A 373 -5.10 14.27 8.31
N GLN A 374 -4.39 13.99 9.40
CA GLN A 374 -2.99 14.35 9.58
C GLN A 374 -2.08 13.61 8.61
N TYR A 375 -2.29 12.30 8.39
CA TYR A 375 -1.51 11.53 7.42
C TYR A 375 -1.67 12.07 5.99
N ILE A 376 -2.90 12.33 5.55
CA ILE A 376 -3.14 12.94 4.22
C ILE A 376 -2.57 14.36 4.16
N GLY A 377 -2.62 15.12 5.27
CA GLY A 377 -1.99 16.44 5.33
C GLY A 377 -0.47 16.40 5.20
N LEU A 378 0.18 15.42 5.83
CA LEU A 378 1.62 15.16 5.65
C LEU A 378 1.96 14.90 4.18
N LEU A 379 1.14 14.12 3.47
CA LEU A 379 1.36 13.83 2.06
C LEU A 379 1.30 15.11 1.20
N ASN A 380 0.29 15.96 1.45
CA ASN A 380 0.16 17.26 0.78
C ASN A 380 1.35 18.19 1.10
N ASP A 381 1.77 18.26 2.36
CA ASP A 381 2.92 19.07 2.78
C ASP A 381 4.23 18.55 2.15
N CYS A 382 4.41 17.23 2.04
CA CYS A 382 5.57 16.63 1.36
C CYS A 382 5.59 16.98 -0.13
N HIS A 383 4.44 16.98 -0.80
CA HIS A 383 4.34 17.44 -2.19
C HIS A 383 4.72 18.92 -2.33
N ALA A 384 4.18 19.78 -1.46
CA ALA A 384 4.48 21.21 -1.48
C ALA A 384 5.97 21.50 -1.22
N MET A 385 6.58 20.81 -0.24
CA MET A 385 8.01 20.92 0.04
C MET A 385 8.88 20.44 -1.12
N ARG A 386 8.54 19.31 -1.76
CA ARG A 386 9.27 18.82 -2.95
C ARG A 386 9.22 19.80 -4.10
N THR A 387 8.03 20.31 -4.41
CA THR A 387 7.83 21.26 -5.51
C THR A 387 8.66 22.53 -5.29
N ALA A 388 8.62 23.09 -4.08
CA ALA A 388 9.40 24.28 -3.73
C ALA A 388 10.92 24.02 -3.72
N LEU A 389 11.35 22.85 -3.25
CA LEU A 389 12.77 22.48 -3.21
C LEU A 389 13.31 22.21 -4.63
N GLN A 390 12.55 21.52 -5.48
CA GLN A 390 12.88 21.31 -6.89
C GLN A 390 13.03 22.66 -7.61
N GLY A 391 12.09 23.59 -7.41
CA GLY A 391 12.17 24.93 -8.00
C GLY A 391 13.40 25.73 -7.56
N THR A 392 13.92 25.48 -6.35
CA THR A 392 15.16 26.08 -5.83
C THR A 392 16.39 25.44 -6.50
N ILE A 393 16.38 24.11 -6.67
CA ILE A 393 17.45 23.35 -7.33
C ILE A 393 17.55 23.74 -8.82
N ASP A 394 16.43 23.85 -9.52
CA ASP A 394 16.38 24.19 -10.96
C ASP A 394 16.97 25.58 -11.25
N LYS A 395 16.86 26.51 -10.30
CA LYS A 395 17.44 27.85 -10.38
C LYS A 395 18.93 27.91 -10.03
N GLY A 396 19.49 26.82 -9.46
CA GLY A 396 20.90 26.73 -9.10
C GLY A 396 21.34 27.64 -7.95
N SER A 397 20.41 28.15 -7.13
CA SER A 397 20.73 29.03 -5.99
C SER A 397 19.78 28.77 -4.81
N LEU A 398 20.32 28.77 -3.59
CA LEU A 398 19.55 28.61 -2.34
C LEU A 398 18.88 29.91 -1.85
N GLU A 399 19.02 31.02 -2.56
CA GLU A 399 18.42 32.31 -2.16
C GLU A 399 16.89 32.25 -1.99
N GLN A 400 16.23 31.32 -2.67
CA GLN A 400 14.77 31.15 -2.64
C GLN A 400 14.30 30.04 -1.69
N LEU A 401 15.19 29.51 -0.85
CA LEU A 401 14.84 28.44 0.07
C LEU A 401 13.74 28.85 1.06
N ASP A 402 13.56 30.15 1.33
CA ASP A 402 12.49 30.69 2.18
C ASP A 402 11.19 31.07 1.42
N THR A 403 10.98 30.50 0.22
CA THR A 403 9.72 30.69 -0.54
C THR A 403 8.50 30.16 0.23
N MET A 404 7.33 30.75 -0.02
CA MET A 404 6.08 30.28 0.57
C MET A 404 5.62 28.97 -0.07
N ILE A 405 5.03 28.10 0.74
CA ILE A 405 4.45 26.84 0.29
C ILE A 405 2.97 26.76 0.65
N SER A 406 2.23 25.92 -0.06
CA SER A 406 0.87 25.54 0.32
C SER A 406 0.95 24.58 1.51
N ALA A 407 0.58 25.05 2.70
CA ALA A 407 0.58 24.25 3.93
C ALA A 407 -0.81 23.67 4.19
N ASP A 408 -0.88 22.39 4.54
CA ASP A 408 -2.14 21.69 4.76
C ASP A 408 -2.80 22.10 6.10
N PRO A 409 -4.14 22.27 6.12
CA PRO A 409 -4.90 22.68 7.31
C PRO A 409 -4.78 21.73 8.50
N ASP A 410 -4.56 20.42 8.28
CA ASP A 410 -4.56 19.42 9.35
C ASP A 410 -3.16 19.14 9.93
N THR A 411 -2.09 19.68 9.34
CA THR A 411 -0.71 19.45 9.76
C THR A 411 0.04 20.76 10.03
N LEU A 412 0.74 21.33 9.04
CA LEU A 412 1.56 22.52 9.23
C LEU A 412 0.75 23.70 9.75
N LEU A 413 -0.42 24.00 9.13
CA LEU A 413 -1.26 25.11 9.57
C LEU A 413 -1.84 24.87 10.96
N ARG A 414 -2.37 23.67 11.24
CA ARG A 414 -2.86 23.29 12.57
C ARG A 414 -1.83 23.59 13.66
N ARG A 415 -0.54 23.35 13.38
CA ARG A 415 0.55 23.56 14.34
C ARG A 415 0.93 25.02 14.54
N VAL A 416 0.91 25.84 13.49
CA VAL A 416 1.38 27.24 13.58
C VAL A 416 0.27 28.24 13.93
N GLN A 417 -1.00 27.95 13.57
CA GLN A 417 -2.11 28.88 13.73
C GLN A 417 -2.34 29.38 15.17
N PRO A 418 -2.26 28.54 16.23
CA PRO A 418 -2.40 29.03 17.61
C PRO A 418 -1.31 30.06 17.98
N ALA A 419 -0.08 29.86 17.50
CA ALA A 419 1.02 30.78 17.75
C ALA A 419 0.91 32.06 16.88
N TYR A 420 0.41 31.92 15.65
CA TYR A 420 0.14 33.07 14.77
C TYR A 420 -0.98 33.95 15.33
N ALA A 421 -2.00 33.34 15.97
CA ALA A 421 -3.06 34.09 16.66
C ALA A 421 -2.50 34.97 17.80
N GLN A 422 -1.55 34.47 18.60
CA GLN A 422 -0.90 35.27 19.65
C GLN A 422 -0.04 36.41 19.07
N LEU A 423 0.59 36.20 17.91
CA LEU A 423 1.27 37.30 17.21
C LEU A 423 0.26 38.33 16.70
N ARG A 424 -0.91 37.92 16.21
CA ARG A 424 -1.98 38.84 15.79
C ARG A 424 -2.44 39.72 16.95
N GLU A 425 -2.63 39.16 18.14
CA GLU A 425 -2.94 39.93 19.35
C GLU A 425 -1.88 41.01 19.66
N LEU A 426 -0.60 40.71 19.43
CA LEU A 426 0.47 41.71 19.56
C LEU A 426 0.40 42.77 18.45
N THR A 427 0.11 42.38 17.21
CA THR A 427 0.04 43.32 16.09
C THR A 427 -1.19 44.23 16.13
N ASP A 428 -2.26 43.77 16.79
CA ASP A 428 -3.49 44.51 17.02
C ASP A 428 -3.38 45.44 18.25
N ASP A 429 -2.33 45.31 19.06
CA ASP A 429 -2.06 46.18 20.20
C ASP A 429 -1.90 47.64 19.72
N PRO A 430 -2.66 48.61 20.27
CA PRO A 430 -2.60 50.01 19.83
C PRO A 430 -1.19 50.61 19.86
N ALA A 431 -0.33 50.17 20.80
CA ALA A 431 1.04 50.63 20.88
C ALA A 431 1.89 50.12 19.70
N PHE A 432 1.66 48.88 19.26
CA PHE A 432 2.33 48.31 18.10
C PHE A 432 1.86 48.97 16.81
N VAL A 433 0.55 49.21 16.66
CA VAL A 433 -0.02 49.92 15.50
C VAL A 433 0.57 51.33 15.37
N ALA A 434 0.76 52.04 16.48
CA ALA A 434 1.39 53.35 16.49
C ALA A 434 2.87 53.31 16.04
N ILE A 435 3.64 52.32 16.50
CA ILE A 435 5.03 52.10 16.06
C ILE A 435 5.08 51.84 14.55
N ARG A 436 4.24 50.92 14.07
CA ARG A 436 4.15 50.55 12.65
C ARG A 436 3.82 51.76 11.77
N THR A 437 2.85 52.57 12.19
CA THR A 437 2.44 53.78 11.47
C THR A 437 3.57 54.81 11.42
N ARG A 438 4.27 55.03 12.54
CA ARG A 438 5.41 55.96 12.61
C ARG A 438 6.58 55.50 11.75
N ALA A 439 6.83 54.20 11.69
CA ALA A 439 7.88 53.61 10.88
C ALA A 439 7.57 53.65 9.37
N GLY A 440 6.33 53.95 8.95
CA GLY A 440 5.94 53.95 7.54
C GLY A 440 5.75 52.56 6.93
N ALA A 441 5.63 51.52 7.77
CA ALA A 441 5.34 50.17 7.30
C ALA A 441 3.93 50.10 6.69
N ASP A 442 3.76 49.34 5.60
CA ASP A 442 2.47 49.17 4.94
C ASP A 442 1.47 48.49 5.90
N PRO A 443 0.29 49.06 6.20
CA PRO A 443 -0.76 48.42 7.00
C PRO A 443 -1.26 47.06 6.47
N ALA A 444 -1.10 46.79 5.16
CA ALA A 444 -1.46 45.50 4.57
C ALA A 444 -0.34 44.45 4.68
N SER A 445 0.91 44.84 4.96
CA SER A 445 2.02 43.90 5.12
C SER A 445 1.76 42.95 6.28
N HIS A 446 2.17 41.68 6.12
CA HIS A 446 2.31 40.80 7.27
C HIS A 446 3.48 41.27 8.17
N VAL A 447 3.44 40.87 9.42
CA VAL A 447 4.51 41.05 10.41
C VAL A 447 5.18 39.70 10.62
N LEU A 448 6.51 39.68 10.60
CA LEU A 448 7.33 38.51 10.91
C LEU A 448 8.03 38.74 12.24
N LEU A 449 7.95 37.76 13.14
CA LEU A 449 8.75 37.69 14.36
C LEU A 449 9.63 36.45 14.33
N SER A 450 10.94 36.65 14.44
CA SER A 450 11.92 35.56 14.46
C SER A 450 12.16 35.02 15.88
N ALA A 451 12.71 33.80 15.96
CA ALA A 451 13.14 33.16 17.21
C ALA A 451 14.25 33.92 17.97
N THR A 452 14.94 34.87 17.31
CA THR A 452 15.93 35.76 17.92
C THR A 452 15.29 37.03 18.51
N GLY A 453 13.99 37.24 18.32
CA GLY A 453 13.26 38.43 18.78
C GLY A 453 13.24 39.58 17.78
N SER A 454 13.82 39.41 16.58
CA SER A 454 13.74 40.42 15.51
C SER A 454 12.33 40.43 14.92
N ILE A 455 11.73 41.61 14.85
CA ILE A 455 10.37 41.84 14.34
C ILE A 455 10.40 42.88 13.21
N GLY A 456 9.65 42.63 12.13
CA GLY A 456 9.65 43.48 10.95
C GLY A 456 8.43 43.31 10.05
N ALA A 457 8.30 44.23 9.10
CA ALA A 457 7.24 44.27 8.09
C ALA A 457 7.75 45.00 6.83
N TYR A 458 7.06 44.86 5.70
CA TYR A 458 7.36 45.59 4.48
C TYR A 458 6.81 47.02 4.50
N GLY A 459 7.60 47.96 3.99
CA GLY A 459 7.15 49.30 3.64
C GLY A 459 6.25 49.29 2.40
N ARG A 460 5.59 50.42 2.11
CA ARG A 460 4.77 50.58 0.88
C ARG A 460 5.59 50.54 -0.42
N ASP A 461 6.90 50.71 -0.30
CA ASP A 461 7.90 50.55 -1.35
C ASP A 461 8.32 49.09 -1.59
N GLY A 462 7.80 48.14 -0.79
CA GLY A 462 8.14 46.72 -0.86
C GLY A 462 9.49 46.37 -0.22
N ILE A 463 10.13 47.30 0.51
CA ILE A 463 11.41 47.07 1.19
C ILE A 463 11.15 46.54 2.60
N TRP A 464 11.93 45.53 3.03
CA TRP A 464 11.84 44.99 4.38
C TRP A 464 12.33 45.99 5.44
N MET A 465 11.53 46.25 6.47
CA MET A 465 11.82 47.20 7.55
C MET A 465 11.88 46.50 8.90
N SER A 466 12.94 46.76 9.68
CA SER A 466 13.02 46.31 11.07
C SER A 466 12.21 47.24 11.98
N LEU A 467 11.33 46.67 12.78
CA LEU A 467 10.60 47.34 13.86
C LEU A 467 11.20 47.05 15.23
N THR A 468 12.30 46.28 15.27
CA THR A 468 12.83 45.65 16.49
C THR A 468 13.15 46.68 17.57
N GLU A 469 13.95 47.70 17.28
CA GLU A 469 14.37 48.71 18.26
C GLU A 469 13.17 49.45 18.86
N ALA A 470 12.27 49.94 18.00
CA ALA A 470 11.08 50.67 18.42
C ALA A 470 10.12 49.82 19.27
N VAL A 471 10.05 48.52 19.00
CA VAL A 471 9.25 47.57 19.79
C VAL A 471 9.94 47.25 21.12
N THR A 472 11.28 47.15 21.16
CA THR A 472 12.03 46.92 22.39
C THR A 472 12.03 48.12 23.34
N ASP A 473 11.93 49.34 22.81
CA ASP A 473 11.81 50.57 23.62
C ASP A 473 10.48 50.64 24.41
N ASN A 474 9.46 49.90 23.96
CA ASN A 474 8.21 49.74 24.70
C ASN A 474 8.28 48.51 25.62
N HIS A 475 8.40 48.75 26.93
CA HIS A 475 8.57 47.67 27.92
C HIS A 475 7.49 46.58 27.86
N LEU A 476 6.22 46.94 27.64
CA LEU A 476 5.12 45.97 27.58
C LEU A 476 5.20 45.10 26.31
N LEU A 477 5.52 45.70 25.16
CA LEU A 477 5.69 44.96 23.91
C LEU A 477 6.96 44.11 23.93
N ALA A 478 8.05 44.60 24.53
CA ALA A 478 9.30 43.87 24.67
C ALA A 478 9.12 42.54 25.45
N VAL A 479 8.33 42.56 26.53
CA VAL A 479 7.99 41.35 27.30
C VAL A 479 7.20 40.36 26.44
N LYS A 480 6.17 40.83 25.72
CA LYS A 480 5.37 39.98 24.82
C LYS A 480 6.22 39.40 23.68
N VAL A 481 7.08 40.20 23.04
CA VAL A 481 8.01 39.74 21.99
C VAL A 481 8.97 38.68 22.52
N ALA A 482 9.54 38.86 23.72
CA ALA A 482 10.44 37.87 24.30
C ALA A 482 9.73 36.53 24.57
N GLN A 483 8.46 36.56 24.96
CA GLN A 483 7.62 35.36 25.11
C GLN A 483 7.35 34.70 23.75
N LEU A 484 6.84 35.47 22.79
CA LEU A 484 6.55 34.99 21.43
C LEU A 484 7.80 34.47 20.70
N ALA A 485 8.99 35.03 20.95
CA ALA A 485 10.25 34.52 20.40
C ALA A 485 10.59 33.10 20.92
N LYS A 486 10.21 32.75 22.15
CA LYS A 486 10.32 31.36 22.64
C LYS A 486 9.34 30.44 21.92
N ILE A 487 8.15 30.92 21.60
CA ILE A 487 7.16 30.18 20.82
C ILE A 487 7.66 29.98 19.39
N ALA A 488 8.22 31.02 18.77
CA ALA A 488 8.83 30.98 17.44
C ALA A 488 9.88 29.87 17.30
N LYS A 489 10.69 29.60 18.34
CA LYS A 489 11.66 28.49 18.35
C LYS A 489 11.02 27.12 18.12
N HIS A 490 9.79 26.92 18.57
CA HIS A 490 9.07 25.66 18.49
C HIS A 490 8.14 25.57 17.25
N THR A 491 7.96 26.69 16.52
CA THR A 491 7.15 26.79 15.30
C THR A 491 7.99 26.91 14.03
N GLY A 492 9.21 26.37 14.02
CA GLY A 492 10.10 26.40 12.86
C GLY A 492 10.98 27.65 12.74
N GLY A 493 11.10 28.43 13.83
CA GLY A 493 12.03 29.55 13.96
C GLY A 493 11.42 30.93 13.70
N GLN A 494 10.14 31.00 13.34
CA GLN A 494 9.45 32.26 13.04
C GLN A 494 7.94 32.19 13.34
N LEU A 495 7.32 33.36 13.47
CA LEU A 495 5.88 33.59 13.56
C LEU A 495 5.48 34.65 12.53
N ARG A 496 4.30 34.49 11.95
CA ARG A 496 3.74 35.43 10.97
C ARG A 496 2.34 35.88 11.40
N SER A 497 1.99 37.12 11.10
CA SER A 497 0.63 37.63 11.36
C SER A 497 -0.39 37.15 10.32
N ASN A 498 0.08 36.63 9.18
CA ASN A 498 -0.73 35.93 8.19
C ASN A 498 -0.62 34.40 8.37
N SER A 499 -1.26 33.64 7.48
CA SER A 499 -1.32 32.17 7.55
C SER A 499 -0.23 31.46 6.74
N ASP A 500 0.76 32.20 6.21
CA ASP A 500 1.75 31.62 5.31
C ASP A 500 2.79 30.80 6.08
N VAL A 501 3.31 29.76 5.42
CA VAL A 501 4.42 28.95 5.90
C VAL A 501 5.49 28.91 4.81
N SER A 502 6.74 29.22 5.16
CA SER A 502 7.86 29.12 4.23
C SER A 502 8.43 27.70 4.19
N LEU A 503 9.12 27.35 3.10
CA LEU A 503 9.78 26.06 2.95
C LEU A 503 10.80 25.80 4.09
N VAL A 504 11.61 26.79 4.48
CA VAL A 504 12.53 26.66 5.64
C VAL A 504 11.78 26.34 6.93
N GLN A 505 10.67 27.02 7.17
CA GLN A 505 9.85 26.79 8.37
C GLN A 505 9.23 25.39 8.35
N ALA A 506 8.70 24.96 7.20
CA ALA A 506 8.13 23.64 7.00
C ALA A 506 9.16 22.52 7.23
N LEU A 507 10.35 22.62 6.64
CA LEU A 507 11.44 21.66 6.85
C LEU A 507 11.77 21.54 8.34
N ARG A 508 11.92 22.66 9.06
CA ARG A 508 12.19 22.65 10.50
C ARG A 508 11.04 22.07 11.32
N LEU A 509 9.79 22.36 10.97
CA LEU A 509 8.61 21.81 11.64
C LEU A 509 8.57 20.27 11.50
N TYR A 510 8.89 19.76 10.32
CA TYR A 510 9.06 18.33 10.05
C TYR A 510 10.40 17.76 10.50
N GLN A 511 11.23 18.57 11.16
CA GLN A 511 12.53 18.15 11.68
C GLN A 511 13.50 17.64 10.59
N ILE A 512 13.35 18.16 9.38
CA ILE A 512 14.25 17.95 8.26
C ILE A 512 15.31 19.05 8.28
N ASP A 513 16.57 18.65 8.12
CA ASP A 513 17.69 19.58 8.11
C ASP A 513 17.57 20.52 6.90
N VAL A 514 17.66 21.82 7.15
CA VAL A 514 17.60 22.84 6.08
C VAL A 514 18.89 22.75 5.26
N PRO A 515 18.81 22.52 3.94
CA PRO A 515 20.00 22.31 3.13
C PRO A 515 20.85 23.58 3.03
N ALA A 516 22.16 23.46 3.27
CA ALA A 516 23.14 24.52 3.14
C ALA A 516 23.85 24.51 1.78
N THR A 517 23.73 23.42 1.03
CA THR A 517 24.28 23.29 -0.34
C THR A 517 23.24 22.76 -1.32
N LEU A 518 23.44 22.99 -2.62
CA LEU A 518 22.58 22.40 -3.66
C LEU A 518 22.59 20.87 -3.62
N GLU A 519 23.72 20.28 -3.22
CA GLU A 519 23.83 18.83 -3.11
C GLU A 519 23.02 18.29 -1.92
N GLU A 520 23.08 18.96 -0.78
CA GLU A 520 22.18 18.66 0.34
C GLU A 520 20.70 18.86 -0.04
N ALA A 521 20.38 19.89 -0.84
CA ALA A 521 19.02 20.09 -1.34
C ALA A 521 18.56 18.91 -2.22
N ARG A 522 19.40 18.40 -3.12
CA ARG A 522 19.09 17.20 -3.93
C ARG A 522 18.90 15.96 -3.05
N GLN A 523 19.74 15.76 -2.04
CA GLN A 523 19.60 14.64 -1.11
C GLN A 523 18.30 14.75 -0.29
N THR A 524 17.93 15.94 0.17
CA THR A 524 16.66 16.19 0.87
C THR A 524 15.47 15.94 -0.04
N LEU A 525 15.54 16.39 -1.29
CA LEU A 525 14.51 16.10 -2.30
C LEU A 525 14.36 14.60 -2.53
N GLN A 526 15.47 13.86 -2.65
CA GLN A 526 15.45 12.42 -2.83
C GLN A 526 14.80 11.68 -1.66
N ARG A 527 14.97 12.15 -0.41
CA ARG A 527 14.29 11.57 0.76
C ARG A 527 12.79 11.87 0.75
N LEU A 528 12.41 13.12 0.45
CA LEU A 528 11.00 13.52 0.37
C LEU A 528 10.25 12.84 -0.78
N ALA A 529 10.96 12.43 -1.84
CA ALA A 529 10.38 11.78 -3.02
C ALA A 529 9.86 10.36 -2.75
N VAL A 530 10.29 9.74 -1.65
CA VAL A 530 9.89 8.38 -1.30
C VAL A 530 8.48 8.36 -0.73
N SER A 531 7.69 7.40 -1.19
CA SER A 531 6.33 7.17 -0.71
C SER A 531 6.30 7.04 0.82
N GLN A 532 5.40 7.76 1.47
CA GLN A 532 5.25 7.71 2.92
C GLN A 532 4.40 6.48 3.29
N PRO A 533 4.95 5.44 3.94
CA PRO A 533 4.25 4.21 4.25
C PRO A 533 3.12 4.45 5.25
N LEU A 534 2.01 3.77 5.05
CA LEU A 534 0.88 3.79 5.95
C LEU A 534 1.17 2.93 7.19
N ARG A 535 1.08 3.52 8.38
CA ARG A 535 1.14 2.77 9.65
C ARG A 535 -0.19 2.06 9.87
N ASN A 536 -0.18 0.74 9.81
CA ASN A 536 -1.35 -0.06 10.18
C ASN A 536 -0.90 -1.23 11.05
N HIS A 537 -1.38 -1.26 12.31
CA HIS A 537 -1.06 -2.32 13.28
C HIS A 537 -1.48 -3.72 12.80
N GLN A 538 -2.42 -3.81 11.86
CA GLN A 538 -2.82 -5.07 11.22
C GLN A 538 -1.75 -5.63 10.27
N LYS A 539 -0.78 -4.83 9.81
CA LYS A 539 0.30 -5.27 8.90
C LYS A 539 1.44 -6.02 9.60
N HIS A 540 1.48 -6.02 10.93
CA HIS A 540 2.36 -6.91 11.70
C HIS A 540 1.69 -8.27 11.89
N TYR A 541 1.65 -9.07 10.82
CA TYR A 541 0.85 -10.29 10.78
C TYR A 541 1.25 -11.36 11.80
N TRP A 542 2.51 -11.34 12.22
CA TRP A 542 3.11 -12.32 13.11
C TRP A 542 3.01 -11.97 14.59
N ARG A 543 2.33 -10.88 14.98
CA ARG A 543 2.46 -10.32 16.34
C ARG A 543 2.12 -11.27 17.48
N ALA A 544 1.26 -12.27 17.27
CA ALA A 544 0.94 -13.26 18.30
C ALA A 544 2.00 -14.36 18.42
N LEU A 545 2.78 -14.59 17.37
CA LEU A 545 3.81 -15.63 17.31
C LEU A 545 5.21 -15.07 17.52
N LYS A 546 5.45 -13.81 17.16
CA LYS A 546 6.72 -13.10 17.32
C LYS A 546 6.48 -11.67 17.83
N PRO A 547 7.13 -11.26 18.92
CA PRO A 547 6.94 -9.93 19.47
C PRO A 547 7.69 -8.89 18.62
N LEU A 548 7.14 -7.67 18.58
CA LEU A 548 7.75 -6.54 17.85
C LEU A 548 9.14 -6.17 18.41
N GLN A 549 9.26 -6.13 19.74
CA GLN A 549 10.53 -5.87 20.41
C GLN A 549 10.89 -7.05 21.30
N ARG A 550 12.18 -7.41 21.34
CA ARG A 550 12.69 -8.48 22.21
C ARG A 550 12.47 -8.20 23.71
N THR A 551 12.18 -6.96 24.07
CA THR A 551 11.91 -6.47 25.43
C THR A 551 10.44 -6.59 25.84
N HIS A 552 9.53 -6.94 24.93
CA HIS A 552 8.11 -7.11 25.28
C HIS A 552 7.90 -8.25 26.29
N PRO A 553 6.95 -8.13 27.23
CA PRO A 553 6.67 -9.18 28.18
C PRO A 553 6.26 -10.50 27.50
N PRO A 554 6.58 -11.68 28.07
CA PRO A 554 6.27 -12.99 27.47
C PRO A 554 4.77 -13.20 27.15
N GLY A 555 3.87 -12.57 27.92
CA GLY A 555 2.42 -12.63 27.70
C GLY A 555 1.91 -11.92 26.44
N TRP A 556 2.80 -11.27 25.67
CA TRP A 556 2.50 -10.70 24.36
C TRP A 556 2.75 -11.68 23.20
N THR A 557 3.00 -12.94 23.50
CA THR A 557 3.17 -14.02 22.52
C THR A 557 2.42 -15.26 22.98
N LEU A 558 1.88 -16.02 22.04
CA LEU A 558 1.20 -17.29 22.33
C LEU A 558 2.22 -18.30 22.86
N SER A 559 1.95 -18.83 24.05
CA SER A 559 2.68 -19.93 24.65
C SER A 559 2.58 -21.21 23.81
N HIS A 560 3.40 -22.22 24.12
CA HIS A 560 3.30 -23.52 23.46
C HIS A 560 1.90 -24.15 23.63
N LEU A 561 1.32 -24.05 24.84
CA LEU A 561 0.00 -24.60 25.14
C LEU A 561 -1.11 -23.89 24.37
N GLU A 562 -1.07 -22.55 24.32
CA GLU A 562 -2.06 -21.78 23.55
C GLU A 562 -1.97 -22.10 22.05
N ARG A 563 -0.76 -22.29 21.50
CA ARG A 563 -0.58 -22.73 20.12
C ARG A 563 -1.17 -24.12 19.85
N GLN A 564 -1.10 -25.03 20.82
CA GLN A 564 -1.75 -26.34 20.73
C GLN A 564 -3.29 -26.19 20.72
N TRP A 565 -3.85 -25.37 21.60
CA TRP A 565 -5.30 -25.08 21.58
C TRP A 565 -5.76 -24.47 20.25
N VAL A 566 -4.95 -23.58 19.66
CA VAL A 566 -5.24 -23.03 18.33
C VAL A 566 -5.33 -24.17 17.29
N CYS A 567 -4.40 -25.12 17.30
CA CYS A 567 -4.44 -26.27 16.38
C CYS A 567 -5.68 -27.16 16.59
N GLU A 568 -6.03 -27.47 17.85
CA GLU A 568 -7.24 -28.25 18.18
C GLU A 568 -8.54 -27.56 17.69
N ILE A 569 -8.60 -26.23 17.79
CA ILE A 569 -9.74 -25.44 17.30
C ILE A 569 -9.81 -25.50 15.78
N ILE A 570 -8.67 -25.43 15.08
CA ILE A 570 -8.62 -25.57 13.62
C ILE A 570 -9.17 -26.93 13.19
N GLU A 571 -8.71 -28.02 13.82
CA GLU A 571 -9.17 -29.38 13.53
C GLU A 571 -10.69 -29.51 13.72
N THR A 572 -11.22 -28.95 14.81
CA THR A 572 -12.67 -28.96 15.10
C THR A 572 -13.45 -28.12 14.10
N PHE A 573 -12.97 -26.93 13.75
CA PHE A 573 -13.61 -26.02 12.80
C PHE A 573 -13.64 -26.58 11.37
N MET A 574 -12.62 -27.37 11.01
CA MET A 574 -12.47 -28.00 9.70
C MET A 574 -13.04 -29.43 9.64
N GLN A 575 -13.70 -29.90 10.70
CA GLN A 575 -14.23 -31.26 10.76
C GLN A 575 -15.15 -31.58 9.55
N GLY A 576 -14.84 -32.67 8.83
CA GLY A 576 -15.58 -33.09 7.63
C GLY A 576 -15.17 -32.38 6.34
N ARG A 577 -14.04 -31.66 6.32
CA ARG A 577 -13.47 -31.01 5.14
C ARG A 577 -12.06 -31.54 4.88
N ASP A 578 -11.77 -31.81 3.60
CA ASP A 578 -10.48 -32.37 3.17
C ASP A 578 -9.47 -31.31 2.69
N GLU A 579 -9.90 -30.05 2.59
CA GLU A 579 -9.06 -28.93 2.14
C GLU A 579 -8.36 -28.20 3.30
N PRO A 580 -7.18 -27.58 3.08
CA PRO A 580 -6.50 -26.78 4.11
C PRO A 580 -7.33 -25.57 4.58
N LEU A 581 -7.12 -25.14 5.84
CA LEU A 581 -7.84 -23.99 6.41
C LEU A 581 -7.68 -22.73 5.54
N PHE A 582 -6.44 -22.48 5.10
CA PHE A 582 -6.14 -21.30 4.29
C PHE A 582 -6.88 -21.31 2.95
N GLU A 583 -6.95 -22.46 2.28
CA GLU A 583 -7.68 -22.65 1.02
C GLU A 583 -9.18 -22.34 1.22
N TYR A 584 -9.79 -22.95 2.24
CA TYR A 584 -11.20 -22.78 2.56
C TYR A 584 -11.59 -21.32 2.81
N LEU A 585 -10.83 -20.61 3.67
CA LEU A 585 -11.19 -19.24 4.06
C LEU A 585 -10.92 -18.20 2.97
N SER A 586 -9.89 -18.40 2.12
CA SER A 586 -9.50 -17.41 1.11
C SER A 586 -10.16 -17.61 -0.26
N ARG A 587 -10.73 -18.78 -0.55
CA ARG A 587 -11.37 -19.09 -1.84
C ARG A 587 -12.36 -18.03 -2.35
N PRO A 588 -13.31 -17.50 -1.55
CA PRO A 588 -14.28 -16.52 -2.06
C PRO A 588 -13.64 -15.21 -2.54
N LEU A 589 -12.48 -14.84 -1.98
CA LEU A 589 -11.79 -13.59 -2.27
C LEU A 589 -10.89 -13.66 -3.50
N LEU A 590 -10.45 -14.88 -3.85
CA LEU A 590 -9.46 -15.13 -4.90
C LEU A 590 -10.10 -15.60 -6.22
N ALA A 591 -11.41 -15.83 -6.24
CA ALA A 591 -12.13 -16.24 -7.44
C ALA A 591 -11.90 -15.27 -8.61
N GLY A 592 -11.41 -15.79 -9.73
CA GLY A 592 -11.15 -15.03 -10.96
C GLY A 592 -9.92 -14.10 -10.93
N LYS A 593 -9.10 -14.14 -9.87
CA LYS A 593 -7.83 -13.40 -9.82
C LYS A 593 -6.70 -14.18 -10.47
N LYS A 594 -5.69 -13.46 -10.93
CA LYS A 594 -4.41 -14.01 -11.35
C LYS A 594 -3.39 -13.93 -10.21
N VAL A 595 -2.37 -14.78 -10.25
CA VAL A 595 -1.27 -14.77 -9.27
C VAL A 595 -0.61 -13.38 -9.17
N GLU A 596 -0.37 -12.71 -10.30
CA GLU A 596 0.20 -11.35 -10.33
C GLU A 596 -0.64 -10.32 -9.56
N ASP A 597 -1.97 -10.34 -9.76
CA ASP A 597 -2.90 -9.47 -9.05
C ASP A 597 -2.91 -9.79 -7.55
N VAL A 598 -2.87 -11.09 -7.19
CA VAL A 598 -2.83 -11.51 -5.78
C VAL A 598 -1.56 -11.04 -5.07
N ARG A 599 -0.40 -11.16 -5.73
CA ARG A 599 0.87 -10.69 -5.15
C ARG A 599 0.88 -9.19 -4.92
N ALA A 600 0.30 -8.41 -5.85
CA ALA A 600 0.23 -6.95 -5.74
C ALA A 600 -0.84 -6.46 -4.74
N GLU A 601 -1.92 -7.21 -4.57
CA GLU A 601 -3.03 -6.89 -3.65
C GLU A 601 -2.92 -7.61 -2.30
N ALA A 602 -1.83 -8.32 -2.01
CA ALA A 602 -1.78 -9.27 -0.90
C ALA A 602 -2.12 -8.66 0.47
N ASP A 603 -1.60 -7.47 0.80
CA ASP A 603 -1.95 -6.78 2.05
C ASP A 603 -3.46 -6.43 2.11
N LEU A 604 -4.04 -5.97 1.00
CA LEU A 604 -5.48 -5.68 0.87
C LEU A 604 -6.32 -6.96 1.02
N LEU A 605 -5.89 -8.05 0.39
CA LEU A 605 -6.57 -9.34 0.42
C LEU A 605 -6.53 -9.96 1.81
N LEU A 606 -5.43 -9.82 2.55
CA LEU A 606 -5.35 -10.26 3.96
C LEU A 606 -6.28 -9.44 4.85
N THR A 607 -6.36 -8.12 4.69
CA THR A 607 -7.35 -7.30 5.42
C THR A 607 -8.79 -7.73 5.10
N ARG A 608 -9.10 -8.02 3.83
CA ARG A 608 -10.42 -8.53 3.43
C ARG A 608 -10.70 -9.94 3.95
N LEU A 609 -9.69 -10.81 3.99
CA LEU A 609 -9.77 -12.15 4.57
C LEU A 609 -10.13 -12.07 6.05
N LEU A 610 -9.50 -11.17 6.79
CA LEU A 610 -9.82 -10.91 8.18
C LEU A 610 -11.25 -10.39 8.33
N ALA A 611 -11.72 -9.49 7.46
CA ALA A 611 -13.09 -9.01 7.51
C ALA A 611 -14.14 -10.06 7.07
N HIS A 612 -13.74 -11.20 6.50
CA HIS A 612 -14.67 -12.17 5.94
C HIS A 612 -15.47 -12.90 7.06
N PRO A 613 -16.80 -13.08 6.92
CA PRO A 613 -17.66 -13.66 7.95
C PRO A 613 -17.19 -15.04 8.44
N GLN A 614 -16.79 -15.93 7.53
CA GLN A 614 -16.31 -17.28 7.87
C GLN A 614 -15.02 -17.24 8.69
N THR A 615 -14.10 -16.32 8.33
CA THR A 615 -12.86 -16.10 9.07
C THR A 615 -13.14 -15.57 10.47
N GLN A 616 -14.16 -14.73 10.60
CA GLN A 616 -14.54 -14.16 11.89
C GLN A 616 -15.25 -15.15 12.81
N GLN A 617 -15.96 -16.14 12.26
CA GLN A 617 -16.45 -17.28 13.05
C GLN A 617 -15.29 -18.04 13.69
N LEU A 618 -14.24 -18.36 12.93
CA LEU A 618 -13.02 -18.95 13.50
C LEU A 618 -12.42 -18.03 14.58
N GLY A 619 -12.32 -16.73 14.30
CA GLY A 619 -11.84 -15.74 15.27
C GLY A 619 -12.59 -15.74 16.60
N ILE A 620 -13.91 -15.95 16.59
CA ILE A 620 -14.73 -16.05 17.80
C ILE A 620 -14.38 -17.30 18.61
N HIS A 621 -14.26 -18.46 17.94
CA HIS A 621 -13.85 -19.71 18.61
C HIS A 621 -12.47 -19.59 19.25
N LEU A 622 -11.51 -19.01 18.52
CA LEU A 622 -10.15 -18.74 19.00
C LEU A 622 -10.16 -17.79 20.21
N ALA A 623 -10.85 -16.66 20.11
CA ALA A 623 -10.90 -15.65 21.17
C ALA A 623 -11.51 -16.20 22.46
N ASN A 624 -12.63 -16.93 22.37
CA ASN A 624 -13.33 -17.50 23.52
C ASN A 624 -12.48 -18.52 24.28
N ARG A 625 -11.68 -19.32 23.57
CA ARG A 625 -10.89 -20.41 24.16
C ARG A 625 -9.51 -19.96 24.65
N VAL A 626 -8.80 -19.13 23.86
CA VAL A 626 -7.41 -18.74 24.13
C VAL A 626 -7.34 -17.60 25.14
N GLN A 627 -8.26 -16.62 25.07
CA GLN A 627 -8.30 -15.45 25.98
C GLN A 627 -6.93 -14.73 26.12
N TRP A 628 -6.21 -14.58 25.01
CA TRP A 628 -4.80 -14.16 24.95
C TRP A 628 -4.41 -12.86 25.70
N HIS A 629 -5.37 -11.93 25.92
CA HIS A 629 -5.16 -10.74 26.78
C HIS A 629 -6.24 -10.57 27.88
N GLY A 630 -7.02 -11.62 28.17
CA GLY A 630 -8.13 -11.59 29.12
C GLY A 630 -9.33 -10.76 28.65
N SER A 631 -10.41 -10.76 29.45
CA SER A 631 -11.65 -10.02 29.20
C SER A 631 -11.57 -8.50 29.42
N HIS A 632 -10.40 -7.99 29.85
CA HIS A 632 -10.16 -6.60 30.26
C HIS A 632 -9.13 -5.85 29.40
N ALA A 633 -8.59 -6.47 28.36
CA ALA A 633 -7.84 -5.72 27.36
C ALA A 633 -8.83 -4.74 26.70
N SER A 634 -8.52 -3.44 26.72
CA SER A 634 -9.42 -2.33 26.35
C SER A 634 -10.33 -2.65 25.16
N GLU A 635 -11.55 -2.11 25.09
CA GLU A 635 -12.53 -2.39 24.01
C GLU A 635 -11.99 -2.18 22.57
N THR A 636 -10.91 -1.40 22.39
CA THR A 636 -10.15 -1.24 21.14
C THR A 636 -9.23 -2.42 20.77
N SER A 637 -8.89 -3.27 21.73
CA SER A 637 -7.95 -4.38 21.61
C SER A 637 -8.61 -5.73 21.27
N SER A 638 -9.94 -5.87 21.37
CA SER A 638 -10.62 -7.16 21.13
C SER A 638 -10.54 -7.62 19.67
N ARG A 639 -10.85 -6.73 18.71
CA ARG A 639 -10.76 -7.05 17.27
C ARG A 639 -9.32 -7.24 16.81
N SER A 640 -8.42 -6.35 17.20
CA SER A 640 -7.00 -6.50 16.91
C SER A 640 -6.49 -7.84 17.45
N SER A 641 -6.72 -8.18 18.72
CA SER A 641 -6.27 -9.46 19.28
C SER A 641 -6.83 -10.66 18.53
N ARG A 642 -8.11 -10.63 18.16
CA ARG A 642 -8.75 -11.66 17.34
C ARG A 642 -8.12 -11.81 15.96
N ASP A 643 -7.87 -10.71 15.25
CA ASP A 643 -7.25 -10.74 13.94
C ASP A 643 -5.83 -11.34 14.02
N ALA A 644 -5.09 -11.06 15.09
CA ALA A 644 -3.81 -11.71 15.34
C ALA A 644 -3.93 -13.20 15.66
N LEU A 645 -4.96 -13.63 16.39
CA LEU A 645 -5.25 -15.06 16.61
C LEU A 645 -5.58 -15.77 15.29
N ILE A 646 -6.40 -15.15 14.43
CA ILE A 646 -6.72 -15.68 13.10
C ILE A 646 -5.45 -15.82 12.25
N LEU A 647 -4.63 -14.77 12.16
CA LEU A 647 -3.38 -14.82 11.39
C LEU A 647 -2.43 -15.88 11.95
N SER A 648 -2.37 -16.03 13.27
CA SER A 648 -1.57 -17.07 13.91
C SER A 648 -2.10 -18.47 13.61
N ALA A 649 -3.41 -18.67 13.59
CA ALA A 649 -4.03 -19.92 13.17
C ALA A 649 -3.68 -20.27 11.72
N LEU A 650 -3.75 -19.29 10.81
CA LEU A 650 -3.34 -19.46 9.41
C LEU A 650 -1.85 -19.80 9.28
N ILE A 651 -0.98 -19.13 10.03
CA ILE A 651 0.46 -19.41 10.04
C ILE A 651 0.74 -20.81 10.60
N LEU A 652 0.08 -21.20 11.69
CA LEU A 652 0.26 -22.50 12.32
C LEU A 652 -0.25 -23.65 11.44
N ASP A 653 -1.35 -23.46 10.70
CA ASP A 653 -1.84 -24.43 9.69
C ASP A 653 -0.81 -24.64 8.57
N LEU A 654 -0.21 -23.55 8.09
CA LEU A 654 0.77 -23.58 7.00
C LEU A 654 2.16 -24.11 7.44
N ASP A 655 2.64 -23.66 8.61
CA ASP A 655 3.96 -23.98 9.17
C ASP A 655 3.88 -24.17 10.70
N PRO A 656 3.43 -25.35 11.18
CA PRO A 656 3.30 -25.63 12.62
C PRO A 656 4.61 -25.47 13.40
N GLN A 657 5.74 -25.63 12.71
CA GLN A 657 7.09 -25.55 13.28
C GLN A 657 7.82 -24.27 12.87
N PHE A 658 7.08 -23.17 12.65
CA PHE A 658 7.62 -21.90 12.11
C PHE A 658 8.91 -21.38 12.76
N ALA A 659 9.12 -21.65 14.05
CA ALA A 659 10.27 -21.19 14.82
C ALA A 659 11.53 -22.05 14.65
N THR A 660 11.41 -23.28 14.14
CA THR A 660 12.53 -24.23 14.03
C THR A 660 13.55 -23.82 12.97
N HIS A 661 13.07 -23.29 11.84
CA HIS A 661 13.89 -22.91 10.70
C HIS A 661 13.51 -21.51 10.23
N PRO A 662 14.25 -20.45 10.63
CA PRO A 662 13.90 -19.07 10.32
C PRO A 662 14.03 -18.70 8.84
N GLN A 663 14.88 -19.41 8.09
CA GLN A 663 15.16 -19.18 6.66
C GLN A 663 14.54 -20.26 5.75
N ARG A 664 13.54 -21.00 6.26
CA ARG A 664 12.91 -22.10 5.54
C ARG A 664 11.40 -22.02 5.63
N ILE A 665 10.73 -22.37 4.54
CA ILE A 665 9.30 -22.68 4.49
C ILE A 665 9.17 -24.08 3.90
N LYS A 666 8.54 -25.00 4.62
CA LYS A 666 8.51 -26.43 4.29
C LYS A 666 9.92 -26.98 4.02
N HIS A 667 10.22 -27.37 2.79
CA HIS A 667 11.52 -27.90 2.37
C HIS A 667 12.37 -26.87 1.60
N ILE A 668 11.83 -25.66 1.35
CA ILE A 668 12.53 -24.60 0.61
C ILE A 668 13.32 -23.73 1.59
N ASP A 669 14.64 -23.81 1.49
CA ASP A 669 15.61 -23.00 2.22
C ASP A 669 16.37 -22.12 1.21
N TRP A 670 16.01 -20.83 1.17
CA TRP A 670 16.50 -19.90 0.15
C TRP A 670 17.90 -19.35 0.42
N CYS A 671 18.54 -19.77 1.52
CA CYS A 671 19.96 -19.50 1.78
C CYS A 671 20.88 -20.61 1.27
N THR A 672 20.32 -21.70 0.73
CA THR A 672 21.11 -22.81 0.18
C THR A 672 21.87 -22.41 -1.08
N PRO A 673 22.99 -23.11 -1.41
CA PRO A 673 23.83 -22.77 -2.56
C PRO A 673 23.11 -22.74 -3.90
N TYR A 674 22.00 -23.46 -4.02
CA TYR A 674 21.15 -23.46 -5.21
C TYR A 674 20.58 -22.07 -5.55
N TYR A 675 20.26 -21.25 -4.55
CA TYR A 675 19.62 -19.94 -4.75
C TYR A 675 20.60 -18.77 -4.79
N TRP A 676 21.89 -19.00 -4.58
CA TRP A 676 22.90 -17.94 -4.69
C TRP A 676 22.97 -17.46 -6.13
N GLY A 677 22.70 -16.18 -6.38
CA GLY A 677 22.63 -15.57 -7.71
C GLY A 677 21.28 -15.69 -8.41
N GLU A 678 20.29 -16.39 -7.82
CA GLU A 678 18.96 -16.55 -8.43
C GLU A 678 18.06 -15.33 -8.17
N SER A 679 17.04 -15.17 -9.03
CA SER A 679 16.09 -14.05 -8.94
C SER A 679 15.10 -14.22 -7.78
N VAL A 680 14.59 -13.09 -7.27
CA VAL A 680 13.52 -13.07 -6.25
C VAL A 680 12.26 -13.77 -6.74
N SER A 681 11.89 -13.58 -8.00
CA SER A 681 10.71 -14.21 -8.61
C SER A 681 10.83 -15.74 -8.63
N LEU A 682 12.00 -16.28 -8.95
CA LEU A 682 12.24 -17.71 -8.93
C LEU A 682 12.09 -18.26 -7.50
N ILE A 683 12.80 -17.65 -6.53
CA ILE A 683 12.76 -18.05 -5.12
C ILE A 683 11.30 -18.04 -4.62
N ARG A 684 10.58 -16.94 -4.87
CA ARG A 684 9.18 -16.81 -4.46
C ARG A 684 8.29 -17.87 -5.12
N SER A 685 8.44 -18.12 -6.41
CA SER A 685 7.66 -19.17 -7.11
C SER A 685 7.93 -20.58 -6.58
N HIS A 686 9.15 -20.86 -6.13
CA HIS A 686 9.53 -22.14 -5.53
C HIS A 686 8.87 -22.31 -4.16
N ILE A 687 8.87 -21.25 -3.35
CA ILE A 687 8.19 -21.22 -2.04
C ILE A 687 6.69 -21.43 -2.23
N GLU A 688 6.05 -20.70 -3.14
CA GLU A 688 4.61 -20.84 -3.43
C GLU A 688 4.26 -22.27 -3.85
N ARG A 689 5.01 -22.87 -4.78
CA ARG A 689 4.81 -24.27 -5.20
C ARG A 689 5.04 -25.30 -4.09
N SER A 690 5.82 -24.96 -3.06
CA SER A 690 6.06 -25.86 -1.92
C SER A 690 4.87 -25.97 -0.95
N LEU A 691 3.92 -25.04 -1.02
CA LEU A 691 2.69 -25.03 -0.20
C LEU A 691 1.63 -25.96 -0.81
N THR A 692 1.90 -27.27 -0.77
CA THR A 692 1.04 -28.32 -1.34
C THR A 692 -0.38 -28.28 -0.76
N GLY A 693 -1.39 -28.51 -1.60
CA GLY A 693 -2.80 -28.53 -1.20
C GLY A 693 -3.52 -27.19 -1.37
N LEU A 694 -2.80 -26.12 -1.73
CA LEU A 694 -3.36 -24.81 -2.05
C LEU A 694 -3.42 -24.60 -3.58
N GLY A 695 -4.45 -23.90 -4.05
CA GLY A 695 -4.46 -23.35 -5.42
C GLY A 695 -3.37 -22.29 -5.61
N GLU A 696 -2.95 -22.01 -6.85
CA GLU A 696 -1.82 -21.09 -7.13
C GLU A 696 -2.00 -19.69 -6.52
N CYS A 697 -3.20 -19.13 -6.60
CA CYS A 697 -3.53 -17.83 -5.99
C CYS A 697 -3.48 -17.89 -4.45
N ASN A 698 -4.02 -18.95 -3.85
CA ASN A 698 -4.01 -19.16 -2.41
C ASN A 698 -2.58 -19.35 -1.89
N ALA A 699 -1.75 -20.10 -2.63
CA ALA A 699 -0.34 -20.29 -2.35
C ALA A 699 0.45 -18.97 -2.43
N ALA A 700 0.16 -18.10 -3.40
CA ALA A 700 0.77 -16.77 -3.50
C ALA A 700 0.44 -15.88 -2.29
N LEU A 701 -0.82 -15.89 -1.83
CA LEU A 701 -1.24 -15.14 -0.65
C LEU A 701 -0.68 -15.74 0.65
N ALA A 702 -0.65 -17.07 0.77
CA ALA A 702 -0.06 -17.78 1.91
C ALA A 702 1.45 -17.55 2.01
N ALA A 703 2.17 -17.60 0.89
CA ALA A 703 3.59 -17.26 0.84
C ALA A 703 3.84 -15.82 1.25
N HIS A 704 2.99 -14.87 0.85
CA HIS A 704 3.08 -13.47 1.32
C HIS A 704 2.94 -13.37 2.85
N LEU A 705 1.95 -14.05 3.44
CA LEU A 705 1.77 -14.10 4.89
C LEU A 705 3.00 -14.69 5.60
N LEU A 706 3.60 -15.76 5.07
CA LEU A 706 4.76 -16.38 5.70
C LEU A 706 6.04 -15.54 5.56
N LEU A 707 6.26 -14.98 4.37
CA LEU A 707 7.44 -14.18 4.04
C LEU A 707 7.43 -12.82 4.72
N SER A 708 6.27 -12.31 5.16
CA SER A 708 6.16 -10.99 5.80
C SER A 708 7.06 -10.81 7.02
N ASP A 709 7.43 -11.91 7.68
CA ASP A 709 8.37 -11.92 8.80
C ASP A 709 9.67 -12.70 8.48
N LYS A 710 9.58 -13.87 7.82
CA LYS A 710 10.78 -14.68 7.54
C LYS A 710 11.76 -14.03 6.55
N ALA A 711 11.25 -13.35 5.53
CA ALA A 711 12.05 -12.71 4.50
C ALA A 711 11.27 -11.58 3.77
N PRO A 712 10.96 -10.47 4.46
CA PRO A 712 10.18 -9.37 3.89
C PRO A 712 10.83 -8.74 2.65
N TYR A 713 12.16 -8.86 2.49
CA TYR A 713 12.88 -8.42 1.30
C TYR A 713 12.49 -9.18 0.02
N LEU A 714 11.94 -10.41 0.13
CA LEU A 714 11.37 -11.16 -1.01
C LEU A 714 9.96 -10.67 -1.40
N LEU A 715 9.38 -9.76 -0.62
CA LEU A 715 8.07 -9.15 -0.87
C LEU A 715 8.18 -7.70 -1.35
N VAL A 716 9.40 -7.15 -1.43
CA VAL A 716 9.63 -5.81 -1.99
C VAL A 716 9.20 -5.79 -3.46
N ARG A 717 8.47 -4.75 -3.82
CA ARG A 717 7.92 -4.58 -5.16
C ARG A 717 9.00 -4.17 -6.16
N GLY A 718 8.94 -4.70 -7.38
CA GLY A 718 9.74 -4.18 -8.49
C GLY A 718 11.22 -4.56 -8.42
N VAL A 719 11.58 -5.58 -7.65
CA VAL A 719 12.92 -6.17 -7.76
C VAL A 719 13.03 -6.83 -9.13
N LEU A 720 13.91 -6.31 -9.98
CA LEU A 720 14.13 -6.84 -11.32
C LEU A 720 14.63 -8.29 -11.27
N ASP A 721 14.20 -9.12 -12.21
CA ASP A 721 14.65 -10.52 -12.31
C ASP A 721 16.14 -10.65 -12.62
N SER A 722 16.75 -9.61 -13.18
CA SER A 722 18.19 -9.50 -13.39
C SER A 722 18.97 -9.19 -12.11
N THR A 723 18.31 -8.84 -11.01
CA THR A 723 18.97 -8.54 -9.73
C THR A 723 19.39 -9.85 -9.06
N PRO A 724 20.70 -10.12 -8.90
CA PRO A 724 21.18 -11.39 -8.37
C PRO A 724 20.98 -11.44 -6.84
N GLY A 725 20.21 -12.42 -6.36
CA GLY A 725 20.01 -12.64 -4.94
C GLY A 725 21.28 -13.15 -4.25
N LEU A 726 21.52 -12.72 -3.00
CA LEU A 726 22.62 -13.13 -2.11
C LEU A 726 24.06 -12.86 -2.59
N ALA A 727 24.35 -12.90 -3.89
CA ALA A 727 25.69 -12.68 -4.44
C ALA A 727 26.04 -11.18 -4.60
N ALA A 728 25.04 -10.29 -4.56
CA ALA A 728 25.19 -8.88 -4.90
C ALA A 728 25.37 -7.94 -3.72
N GLN A 729 26.23 -6.94 -3.87
CA GLN A 729 26.35 -5.86 -2.90
C GLN A 729 25.08 -5.00 -2.79
N SER A 730 24.31 -4.85 -3.88
CA SER A 730 22.99 -4.22 -3.87
C SER A 730 21.97 -5.03 -3.07
N TRP A 731 22.06 -6.38 -3.13
CA TRP A 731 21.23 -7.27 -2.31
C TRP A 731 21.53 -7.13 -0.82
N VAL A 732 22.81 -6.99 -0.45
CA VAL A 732 23.22 -6.71 0.94
C VAL A 732 22.58 -5.42 1.43
N LEU A 733 22.67 -4.34 0.64
CA LEU A 733 22.11 -3.05 1.01
C LEU A 733 20.58 -3.09 1.12
N LEU A 734 19.90 -3.72 0.15
CA LEU A 734 18.45 -3.94 0.17
C LEU A 734 18.04 -4.66 1.46
N ARG A 735 18.68 -5.78 1.79
CA ARG A 735 18.32 -6.56 2.98
C ARG A 735 18.62 -5.80 4.27
N GLN A 736 19.74 -5.10 4.37
CA GLN A 736 20.05 -4.24 5.51
C GLN A 736 18.96 -3.18 5.72
N TYR A 737 18.58 -2.47 4.65
CA TYR A 737 17.58 -1.41 4.76
C TYR A 737 16.17 -1.97 5.03
N VAL A 738 15.79 -3.08 4.41
CA VAL A 738 14.52 -3.77 4.72
C VAL A 738 14.48 -4.22 6.17
N THR A 739 15.55 -4.81 6.70
CA THR A 739 15.63 -5.18 8.13
C THR A 739 15.50 -3.95 9.03
N HIS A 740 16.12 -2.83 8.68
CA HIS A 740 15.98 -1.57 9.40
C HIS A 740 14.54 -1.05 9.40
N LEU A 741 13.87 -1.04 8.24
CA LEU A 741 12.48 -0.62 8.09
C LEU A 741 11.52 -1.51 8.90
N GLU A 742 11.67 -2.82 8.81
CA GLU A 742 10.79 -3.78 9.49
C GLU A 742 11.00 -3.78 11.02
N ALA A 743 12.22 -3.50 11.50
CA ALA A 743 12.48 -3.31 12.92
C ALA A 743 11.83 -2.04 13.48
N GLY A 744 11.74 -0.97 12.67
CA GLY A 744 11.07 0.28 13.05
C GLY A 744 9.55 0.19 12.97
N MET A 745 9.03 -0.29 11.83
CA MET A 745 7.60 -0.40 11.54
C MET A 745 7.34 -1.60 10.61
N PRO A 746 6.90 -2.77 11.14
CA PRO A 746 6.66 -3.94 10.31
C PRO A 746 5.63 -3.70 9.22
N GLY A 747 5.90 -4.26 8.04
CA GLY A 747 5.12 -4.06 6.83
C GLY A 747 5.42 -2.78 6.06
N THR A 748 6.44 -2.02 6.45
CA THR A 748 6.88 -0.85 5.69
C THR A 748 7.52 -1.23 4.37
N SER A 749 8.40 -2.26 4.36
CA SER A 749 9.13 -2.63 3.15
C SER A 749 8.22 -3.08 2.00
N ARG A 750 7.06 -3.64 2.31
CA ARG A 750 6.05 -4.10 1.34
C ARG A 750 5.24 -2.96 0.69
N GLN A 751 5.36 -1.76 1.24
CA GLN A 751 4.68 -0.56 0.72
C GLN A 751 5.56 0.28 -0.21
N LEU A 752 6.84 -0.09 -0.32
CA LEU A 752 7.82 0.63 -1.11
C LEU A 752 8.28 -0.23 -2.28
N SER A 753 8.69 0.44 -3.36
CA SER A 753 9.40 -0.22 -4.46
C SER A 753 10.88 -0.42 -4.11
N HIS A 754 11.51 -1.36 -4.82
CA HIS A 754 12.95 -1.57 -4.81
C HIS A 754 13.69 -0.26 -5.09
N ASP A 755 13.26 0.51 -6.08
CA ASP A 755 13.93 1.75 -6.48
C ASP A 755 13.86 2.82 -5.39
N GLU A 756 12.70 2.98 -4.74
CA GLU A 756 12.56 3.89 -3.59
C GLU A 756 13.44 3.47 -2.41
N ILE A 757 13.48 2.17 -2.10
CA ILE A 757 14.34 1.65 -1.03
C ILE A 757 15.81 1.92 -1.35
N MET A 758 16.26 1.58 -2.56
CA MET A 758 17.66 1.72 -2.96
C MET A 758 18.09 3.19 -3.08
N GLN A 759 17.20 4.06 -3.56
CA GLN A 759 17.42 5.51 -3.61
C GLN A 759 17.79 6.05 -2.23
N VAL A 760 17.02 5.70 -1.20
CA VAL A 760 17.25 6.20 0.16
C VAL A 760 18.40 5.48 0.85
N ALA A 761 18.49 4.16 0.71
CA ALA A 761 19.54 3.36 1.34
C ALA A 761 20.96 3.74 0.86
N SER A 762 21.07 4.25 -0.37
CA SER A 762 22.33 4.71 -0.96
C SER A 762 22.79 6.10 -0.50
N LEU A 763 21.91 6.88 0.14
CA LEU A 763 22.26 8.20 0.66
C LEU A 763 23.25 8.11 1.83
N PRO A 764 24.02 9.17 2.11
CA PRO A 764 24.89 9.21 3.29
C PRO A 764 24.12 8.83 4.56
N PRO A 765 24.59 7.82 5.32
CA PRO A 765 23.84 7.31 6.46
C PRO A 765 23.82 8.34 7.59
N LYS A 766 22.63 8.56 8.16
CA LYS A 766 22.38 9.47 9.28
C LYS A 766 21.54 8.75 10.35
N GLY A 767 21.49 9.33 11.56
CA GLY A 767 20.71 8.88 12.73
C GLY A 767 20.61 7.36 12.95
N THR A 768 19.39 6.85 13.10
CA THR A 768 19.04 5.45 13.36
C THR A 768 19.46 4.51 12.24
N TRP A 769 19.49 4.95 10.98
CA TRP A 769 20.03 4.13 9.89
C TRP A 769 21.54 3.90 10.08
N LYS A 770 22.28 4.96 10.41
CA LYS A 770 23.71 4.84 10.75
C LYS A 770 23.92 3.95 11.97
N ALA A 771 23.15 4.15 13.04
CA ALA A 771 23.23 3.31 14.24
C ALA A 771 22.91 1.84 13.97
N PHE A 772 21.97 1.56 13.05
CA PHE A 772 21.66 0.20 12.61
C PHE A 772 22.82 -0.44 11.84
N LEU A 773 23.49 0.30 10.95
CA LEU A 773 24.65 -0.23 10.22
C LEU A 773 25.81 -0.66 11.13
N ASP A 774 25.93 -0.04 12.31
CA ASP A 774 26.90 -0.40 13.35
C ASP A 774 26.44 -1.59 14.23
N SER A 775 25.24 -2.14 14.00
CA SER A 775 24.65 -3.22 14.80
C SER A 775 25.01 -4.63 14.29
N PRO A 776 24.95 -5.67 15.14
CA PRO A 776 25.15 -7.06 14.71
C PRO A 776 24.15 -7.54 13.66
N ASP A 777 22.91 -7.03 13.67
CA ASP A 777 21.87 -7.45 12.73
C ASP A 777 22.20 -6.99 11.29
N ALA A 778 22.90 -5.86 11.14
CA ALA A 778 23.38 -5.38 9.83
C ALA A 778 24.54 -6.21 9.27
N ALA A 779 25.25 -6.98 10.10
CA ALA A 779 26.34 -7.85 9.66
C ALA A 779 25.85 -9.16 9.02
N LEU A 780 24.64 -9.63 9.35
CA LEU A 780 24.12 -10.91 8.84
C LEU A 780 24.05 -10.95 7.30
N PRO A 781 23.50 -9.93 6.60
CA PRO A 781 23.54 -9.91 5.13
C PRO A 781 24.95 -9.90 4.54
N VAL A 782 25.92 -9.29 5.21
CA VAL A 782 27.32 -9.23 4.78
C VAL A 782 27.98 -10.61 4.90
N LEU A 783 27.69 -11.34 5.97
CA LEU A 783 28.17 -12.71 6.17
C LEU A 783 27.59 -13.68 5.12
N ASP A 784 26.27 -13.62 4.88
CA ASP A 784 25.61 -14.46 3.88
C ASP A 784 26.17 -14.19 2.47
N TRP A 785 26.41 -12.91 2.13
CA TRP A 785 27.07 -12.50 0.89
C TRP A 785 28.51 -13.02 0.77
N ALA A 786 29.28 -12.96 1.87
CA ALA A 786 30.67 -13.41 1.89
C ALA A 786 30.78 -14.93 1.71
N VAL A 787 29.82 -15.70 2.25
CA VAL A 787 29.71 -17.14 1.99
C VAL A 787 29.37 -17.40 0.52
N ALA A 788 28.35 -16.71 -0.01
CA ALA A 788 27.94 -16.87 -1.41
C ALA A 788 29.07 -16.55 -2.40
N ASN A 789 29.95 -15.60 -2.08
CA ASN A 789 31.09 -15.19 -2.90
C ASN A 789 32.41 -15.93 -2.56
N GLY A 790 32.38 -16.96 -1.72
CA GLY A 790 33.57 -17.76 -1.37
C GLY A 790 34.62 -17.03 -0.53
N VAL A 791 34.29 -15.87 0.04
CA VAL A 791 35.15 -15.13 0.98
C VAL A 791 35.23 -15.86 2.32
N LEU A 792 34.11 -16.47 2.73
CA LEU A 792 34.00 -17.31 3.93
C LEU A 792 33.50 -18.71 3.56
N VAL A 793 33.94 -19.72 4.32
CA VAL A 793 33.36 -21.07 4.27
C VAL A 793 32.11 -21.10 5.14
N GLN A 794 31.05 -21.77 4.67
CA GLN A 794 29.79 -21.86 5.40
C GLN A 794 29.96 -22.56 6.76
N LYS A 795 29.57 -21.87 7.85
CA LYS A 795 29.61 -22.37 9.23
C LYS A 795 28.32 -22.03 9.97
N PRO A 796 27.96 -22.78 11.03
CA PRO A 796 26.77 -22.48 11.85
C PRO A 796 26.87 -21.15 12.61
N ARG A 797 28.09 -20.69 12.92
CA ARG A 797 28.37 -19.45 13.65
C ARG A 797 29.67 -18.83 13.14
N TYR A 798 29.70 -17.50 13.11
CA TYR A 798 30.87 -16.69 12.76
C TYR A 798 31.27 -15.82 13.95
N ASP A 799 32.57 -15.58 14.09
CA ASP A 799 33.11 -14.65 15.06
C ASP A 799 33.27 -13.24 14.46
N ILE A 800 33.71 -12.29 15.29
CA ILE A 800 33.92 -10.90 14.88
C ILE A 800 35.01 -10.80 13.79
N ALA A 801 36.03 -11.68 13.84
CA ALA A 801 37.10 -11.70 12.84
C ALA A 801 36.55 -12.04 11.44
N ALA A 802 35.71 -13.07 11.33
CA ALA A 802 35.04 -13.42 10.09
C ALA A 802 34.13 -12.28 9.57
N ALA A 803 33.41 -11.61 10.47
CA ALA A 803 32.58 -10.44 10.10
C ALA A 803 33.43 -9.29 9.54
N ASN A 804 34.60 -9.01 10.14
CA ASN A 804 35.52 -7.99 9.65
C ASN A 804 36.11 -8.35 8.27
N ILE A 805 36.47 -9.61 8.05
CA ILE A 805 36.94 -10.11 6.74
C ILE A 805 35.87 -9.91 5.67
N ALA A 806 34.62 -10.31 5.98
CA ALA A 806 33.49 -10.15 5.08
C ALA A 806 33.23 -8.68 4.74
N LEU A 807 33.24 -7.80 5.74
CA LEU A 807 33.04 -6.36 5.56
C LEU A 807 34.17 -5.72 4.74
N GLN A 808 35.42 -6.10 5.00
CA GLN A 808 36.57 -5.61 4.24
C GLN A 808 36.51 -6.03 2.77
N ALA A 809 36.12 -7.28 2.49
CA ALA A 809 35.94 -7.77 1.13
C ALA A 809 34.82 -7.01 0.40
N LEU A 810 33.68 -6.80 1.05
CA LEU A 810 32.56 -6.04 0.50
C LEU A 810 32.95 -4.57 0.21
N ASN A 811 33.64 -3.92 1.14
CA ASN A 811 34.11 -2.54 0.96
C ASN A 811 35.16 -2.42 -0.15
N SER A 812 36.02 -3.43 -0.32
CA SER A 812 36.99 -3.49 -1.42
C SER A 812 36.27 -3.59 -2.76
N GLN A 813 35.27 -4.48 -2.87
CA GLN A 813 34.43 -4.57 -4.07
C GLN A 813 33.70 -3.25 -4.37
N ARG A 814 33.08 -2.62 -3.36
CA ARG A 814 32.40 -1.32 -3.50
C ARG A 814 33.36 -0.23 -3.97
N LYS A 815 34.59 -0.22 -3.46
CA LYS A 815 35.62 0.73 -3.87
C LYS A 815 35.97 0.55 -5.35
N CYS A 816 36.27 -0.67 -5.80
CA CYS A 816 36.54 -0.94 -7.22
C CYS A 816 35.40 -0.49 -8.13
N LEU A 817 34.14 -0.75 -7.75
CA LEU A 817 32.99 -0.28 -8.51
C LEU A 817 32.85 1.25 -8.53
N GLY A 818 33.17 1.92 -7.42
CA GLY A 818 33.22 3.38 -7.35
C GLY A 818 34.31 3.97 -8.25
N ASP A 819 35.51 3.39 -8.21
CA ASP A 819 36.65 3.79 -9.05
C ASP A 819 36.32 3.58 -10.55
N ALA A 820 35.67 2.46 -10.90
CA ALA A 820 35.20 2.18 -12.26
C ALA A 820 34.13 3.17 -12.73
N ALA A 821 33.13 3.47 -11.88
CA ALA A 821 32.10 4.46 -12.19
C ALA A 821 32.69 5.86 -12.42
N GLN A 822 33.68 6.25 -11.59
CA GLN A 822 34.41 7.51 -11.77
C GLN A 822 35.18 7.53 -13.10
N ALA A 823 35.83 6.43 -13.47
CA ALA A 823 36.53 6.32 -14.76
C ALA A 823 35.58 6.46 -15.96
N PHE A 824 34.35 5.91 -15.88
CA PHE A 824 33.35 6.10 -16.93
C PHE A 824 32.84 7.56 -17.01
N ALA A 825 32.68 8.21 -15.85
CA ALA A 825 32.21 9.59 -15.76
C ALA A 825 33.26 10.63 -16.21
N GLU A 826 34.56 10.31 -16.12
CA GLU A 826 35.65 11.24 -16.44
C GLU A 826 35.57 11.74 -17.90
N PRO A 827 35.47 13.05 -18.16
CA PRO A 827 35.25 13.58 -19.51
C PRO A 827 36.33 13.13 -20.50
N VAL A 828 35.92 12.81 -21.72
CA VAL A 828 36.87 12.54 -22.81
C VAL A 828 37.55 13.86 -23.16
N VAL A 829 38.86 13.92 -22.98
CA VAL A 829 39.64 15.10 -23.34
C VAL A 829 39.79 15.10 -24.85
N THR A 830 39.71 16.24 -25.51
CA THR A 830 39.96 16.33 -26.96
C THR A 830 41.36 16.86 -27.24
N LEU A 831 41.95 16.50 -28.38
CA LEU A 831 43.22 17.06 -28.88
C LEU A 831 43.21 18.58 -28.80
N ARG A 832 42.10 19.20 -29.20
CA ARG A 832 41.91 20.65 -29.16
C ARG A 832 41.95 21.21 -27.75
N GLN A 833 41.32 20.56 -26.77
CA GLN A 833 41.36 21.01 -25.38
C GLN A 833 42.76 20.89 -24.78
N THR A 834 43.48 19.80 -25.03
CA THR A 834 44.87 19.62 -24.60
C THR A 834 45.76 20.71 -25.19
N LEU A 835 45.59 20.99 -26.48
CA LEU A 835 46.33 22.04 -27.20
C LEU A 835 46.07 23.45 -26.68
N LEU A 836 44.86 23.75 -26.21
CA LEU A 836 44.52 25.06 -25.65
C LEU A 836 45.05 25.24 -24.22
N ALA A 837 45.31 24.14 -23.50
CA ALA A 837 45.85 24.17 -22.14
C ALA A 837 47.38 24.32 -22.07
N GLU A 838 48.13 23.94 -23.13
CA GLU A 838 49.61 24.02 -23.17
C GLU A 838 50.14 25.13 -24.13
N PRO A 839 50.79 26.19 -23.61
CA PRO A 839 51.32 27.30 -24.41
C PRO A 839 52.75 27.10 -24.95
N ALA A 840 53.40 25.95 -24.75
CA ALA A 840 54.80 25.68 -25.12
C ALA A 840 55.01 25.28 -26.60
N PRO A 841 56.23 25.44 -27.18
CA PRO A 841 56.51 25.08 -28.58
C PRO A 841 56.46 23.56 -28.83
N VAL A 842 55.97 23.18 -30.02
CA VAL A 842 55.83 21.79 -30.47
C VAL A 842 57.22 21.15 -30.65
N THR A 843 57.63 20.31 -29.69
CA THR A 843 58.83 19.47 -29.72
C THR A 843 58.46 17.99 -29.95
N ASP A 844 59.43 17.11 -30.19
CA ASP A 844 59.20 15.65 -30.30
C ASP A 844 58.47 15.04 -29.09
N THR A 845 58.48 15.72 -27.93
CA THR A 845 57.71 15.37 -26.73
C THR A 845 56.20 15.51 -26.90
N PHE A 846 55.72 16.40 -27.77
CA PHE A 846 54.30 16.71 -27.96
C PHE A 846 53.45 15.51 -28.40
N ASN A 847 53.93 14.75 -29.38
CA ASN A 847 53.23 13.53 -29.85
C ASN A 847 53.28 12.44 -28.77
N ALA A 848 54.35 12.38 -27.99
CA ALA A 848 54.49 11.44 -26.89
C ALA A 848 53.53 11.78 -25.73
N ASP A 849 53.33 13.07 -25.43
CA ASP A 849 52.42 13.54 -24.37
C ASP A 849 50.96 13.27 -24.73
N ILE A 850 50.54 13.54 -25.97
CA ILE A 850 49.19 13.21 -26.46
C ILE A 850 48.94 11.70 -26.50
N ALA A 851 49.89 10.93 -27.03
CA ALA A 851 49.80 9.48 -27.04
C ALA A 851 49.73 8.92 -25.61
N GLY A 852 50.47 9.52 -24.67
CA GLY A 852 50.44 9.21 -23.25
C GLY A 852 49.08 9.49 -22.60
N LEU A 853 48.43 10.61 -22.91
CA LEU A 853 47.08 10.93 -22.42
C LEU A 853 46.03 9.95 -22.94
N PHE A 854 46.05 9.64 -24.24
CA PHE A 854 45.16 8.63 -24.82
C PHE A 854 45.36 7.26 -24.17
N GLU A 855 46.62 6.84 -23.99
CA GLU A 855 46.97 5.58 -23.35
C GLU A 855 46.50 5.54 -21.88
N GLN A 856 46.66 6.63 -21.14
CA GLN A 856 46.16 6.72 -19.77
C GLN A 856 44.63 6.59 -19.70
N GLN A 857 43.88 7.28 -20.57
CA GLN A 857 42.42 7.17 -20.60
C GLN A 857 41.95 5.77 -21.03
N LEU A 858 42.61 5.17 -22.03
CA LEU A 858 42.30 3.83 -22.51
C LEU A 858 42.56 2.78 -21.41
N VAL A 859 43.70 2.85 -20.72
CA VAL A 859 44.04 1.93 -19.61
C VAL A 859 43.06 2.07 -18.45
N ARG A 860 42.60 3.29 -18.12
CA ARG A 860 41.57 3.51 -17.11
C ARG A 860 40.24 2.89 -17.50
N LEU A 861 39.76 3.13 -18.71
CA LEU A 861 38.51 2.52 -19.22
C LEU A 861 38.63 1.00 -19.29
N GLN A 862 39.77 0.48 -19.73
CA GLN A 862 40.04 -0.96 -19.74
C GLN A 862 39.92 -1.55 -18.34
N SER A 863 40.57 -0.93 -17.35
CA SER A 863 40.56 -1.38 -15.96
C SER A 863 39.14 -1.34 -15.40
N ALA A 864 38.40 -0.25 -15.65
CA ALA A 864 37.01 -0.09 -15.25
C ALA A 864 36.09 -1.17 -15.85
N TYR A 865 36.26 -1.49 -17.14
CA TYR A 865 35.50 -2.56 -17.78
C TYR A 865 35.85 -3.95 -17.25
N VAL A 866 37.14 -4.24 -17.05
CA VAL A 866 37.59 -5.52 -16.50
C VAL A 866 37.01 -5.73 -15.10
N GLU A 867 37.11 -4.74 -14.22
CA GLU A 867 36.57 -4.80 -12.86
C GLU A 867 35.04 -4.94 -12.84
N SER A 868 34.36 -4.23 -13.74
CA SER A 868 32.90 -4.30 -13.86
C SER A 868 32.42 -5.67 -14.37
N ILE A 869 33.11 -6.26 -15.35
CA ILE A 869 32.82 -7.63 -15.83
C ILE A 869 33.12 -8.66 -14.73
N GLN A 870 34.25 -8.55 -14.01
CA GLN A 870 34.55 -9.43 -12.89
C GLN A 870 33.45 -9.37 -11.82
N TYR A 871 32.93 -8.18 -11.54
CA TYR A 871 31.78 -8.00 -10.66
C TYR A 871 30.56 -8.77 -11.16
N TRP A 872 30.08 -8.58 -12.40
CA TRP A 872 28.89 -9.30 -12.88
C TRP A 872 29.08 -10.81 -12.95
N LEU A 873 30.28 -11.30 -13.28
CA LEU A 873 30.56 -12.74 -13.24
C LEU A 873 30.47 -13.28 -11.81
N SER A 874 30.89 -12.50 -10.81
CA SER A 874 30.74 -12.88 -9.40
C SER A 874 29.28 -12.94 -8.94
N GLN A 875 28.36 -12.34 -9.69
CA GLN A 875 26.94 -12.32 -9.39
C GLN A 875 26.16 -13.52 -9.91
N LEU A 876 26.75 -14.30 -10.82
CA LEU A 876 26.10 -15.46 -11.42
C LEU A 876 25.83 -16.56 -10.38
N THR A 877 24.97 -17.50 -10.76
CA THR A 877 24.64 -18.61 -9.87
C THR A 877 25.88 -19.43 -9.54
N LEU A 878 25.88 -20.14 -8.40
CA LEU A 878 27.05 -20.94 -8.01
C LEU A 878 27.50 -21.89 -9.12
N ARG A 879 26.57 -22.61 -9.76
CA ARG A 879 26.89 -23.55 -10.85
C ARG A 879 27.46 -22.87 -12.09
N GLU A 880 26.95 -21.69 -12.43
CA GLU A 880 27.47 -20.90 -13.55
C GLU A 880 28.89 -20.41 -13.27
N ARG A 881 29.17 -19.97 -12.04
CA ARG A 881 30.53 -19.57 -11.62
C ARG A 881 31.48 -20.76 -11.59
N GLU A 882 31.06 -21.91 -11.06
CA GLU A 882 31.85 -23.14 -11.13
C GLU A 882 32.19 -23.49 -12.59
N ALA A 883 31.24 -23.36 -13.51
CA ALA A 883 31.49 -23.65 -14.92
C ALA A 883 32.49 -22.69 -15.57
N LEU A 884 32.46 -21.40 -15.21
CA LEU A 884 33.41 -20.41 -15.71
C LEU A 884 34.81 -20.58 -15.10
N GLU A 885 34.88 -20.97 -13.83
CA GLU A 885 36.14 -21.09 -13.08
C GLU A 885 36.85 -22.42 -13.30
N TYR A 886 36.08 -23.48 -13.51
CA TYR A 886 36.59 -24.86 -13.51
C TYR A 886 36.30 -25.62 -14.81
N GLY A 887 35.53 -25.02 -15.72
CA GLY A 887 35.19 -25.61 -17.02
C GLY A 887 35.96 -25.01 -18.20
N ASP A 888 35.70 -25.55 -19.38
CA ASP A 888 36.17 -25.00 -20.64
C ASP A 888 35.34 -23.79 -21.04
N VAL A 889 35.98 -22.64 -21.28
CA VAL A 889 35.32 -21.40 -21.68
C VAL A 889 35.74 -21.01 -23.10
N THR A 890 34.74 -20.78 -23.94
CA THR A 890 34.91 -20.40 -25.35
C THR A 890 34.13 -19.14 -25.67
N PHE A 891 34.72 -18.27 -26.48
CA PHE A 891 34.14 -16.97 -26.84
C PHE A 891 33.69 -16.97 -28.30
N PHE A 892 32.61 -16.26 -28.59
CA PHE A 892 32.11 -16.10 -29.94
C PHE A 892 31.64 -14.67 -30.21
N ALA A 893 31.84 -14.21 -31.44
CA ALA A 893 31.30 -12.96 -31.92
C ALA A 893 30.09 -13.19 -32.82
N VAL A 894 29.14 -12.27 -32.76
CA VAL A 894 28.02 -12.21 -33.71
C VAL A 894 28.51 -11.54 -35.00
N THR A 895 28.13 -12.11 -36.14
CA THR A 895 28.54 -11.65 -37.46
C THR A 895 27.34 -11.49 -38.38
N LEU A 896 27.36 -10.44 -39.20
CA LEU A 896 26.36 -10.20 -40.25
C LEU A 896 27.08 -9.86 -41.55
N LYS A 897 26.90 -10.68 -42.58
CA LYS A 897 27.56 -10.50 -43.90
C LYS A 897 29.08 -10.31 -43.78
N GLY A 898 29.73 -11.06 -42.88
CA GLY A 898 31.18 -10.99 -42.64
C GLY A 898 31.66 -9.85 -41.73
N ARG A 899 30.77 -8.93 -41.31
CA ARG A 899 31.10 -7.89 -40.32
C ARG A 899 30.99 -8.47 -38.91
N ILE A 900 32.06 -8.33 -38.12
CA ILE A 900 32.11 -8.72 -36.71
C ILE A 900 31.51 -7.59 -35.84
N ALA A 901 30.60 -7.95 -34.94
CA ALA A 901 30.03 -7.06 -33.95
C ALA A 901 30.96 -6.93 -32.73
N ARG A 902 31.24 -5.71 -32.26
CA ARG A 902 32.28 -5.43 -31.23
C ARG A 902 31.77 -5.08 -29.83
N PHE A 903 30.48 -4.76 -29.69
CA PHE A 903 29.88 -4.30 -28.42
C PHE A 903 29.20 -5.42 -27.63
N GLY A 904 29.00 -6.60 -28.23
CA GLY A 904 28.51 -7.79 -27.56
C GLY A 904 29.36 -9.02 -27.89
N VAL A 905 29.48 -9.92 -26.91
CA VAL A 905 30.21 -11.19 -27.02
C VAL A 905 29.40 -12.32 -26.41
N LEU A 906 29.46 -13.50 -27.02
CA LEU A 906 28.91 -14.73 -26.46
C LEU A 906 30.01 -15.51 -25.72
N ILE A 907 29.68 -15.99 -24.53
CA ILE A 907 30.56 -16.80 -23.70
C ILE A 907 29.88 -18.14 -23.48
N GLN A 908 30.51 -19.24 -23.85
CA GLN A 908 30.03 -20.59 -23.56
C GLN A 908 30.99 -21.27 -22.59
N ALA A 909 30.45 -21.71 -21.46
CA ALA A 909 31.16 -22.49 -20.43
C ALA A 909 30.65 -23.94 -20.42
N ARG A 910 31.57 -24.90 -20.34
CA ARG A 910 31.26 -26.34 -20.23
C ARG A 910 31.98 -26.93 -19.04
N PHE A 911 31.22 -27.53 -18.12
CA PHE A 911 31.77 -28.17 -16.94
C PHE A 911 30.99 -29.44 -16.60
N TYR A 912 31.66 -30.59 -16.66
CA TYR A 912 31.00 -31.90 -16.67
C TYR A 912 29.91 -31.99 -17.77
N SER A 913 28.67 -32.33 -17.40
CA SER A 913 27.52 -32.37 -18.31
C SER A 913 26.86 -31.00 -18.52
N ASP A 914 27.20 -30.02 -17.69
CA ASP A 914 26.54 -28.72 -17.70
C ASP A 914 27.14 -27.82 -18.78
N ARG A 915 26.26 -27.09 -19.46
CA ARG A 915 26.60 -26.13 -20.49
C ARG A 915 25.82 -24.85 -20.27
N TYR A 916 26.52 -23.73 -20.25
CA TYR A 916 25.95 -22.41 -20.03
C TYR A 916 26.41 -21.47 -21.14
N CYS A 917 25.46 -20.74 -21.73
CA CYS A 917 25.74 -19.68 -22.70
C CYS A 917 25.33 -18.32 -22.13
N PHE A 918 26.19 -17.32 -22.28
CA PHE A 918 25.96 -15.96 -21.82
C PHE A 918 26.15 -14.95 -22.94
N GLU A 919 25.33 -13.91 -22.95
CA GLU A 919 25.59 -12.66 -23.67
C GLU A 919 26.21 -11.66 -22.70
N CYS A 920 27.38 -11.13 -23.06
CA CYS A 920 28.01 -10.03 -22.35
C CYS A 920 27.99 -8.78 -23.22
N PHE A 921 27.41 -7.70 -22.70
CA PHE A 921 27.36 -6.38 -23.31
C PHE A 921 28.09 -5.38 -22.40
N PRO A 922 29.43 -5.25 -22.53
CA PRO A 922 30.22 -4.41 -21.64
C PRO A 922 29.70 -2.98 -21.52
N LYS A 923 29.31 -2.36 -22.64
CA LYS A 923 28.81 -0.98 -22.67
C LYS A 923 27.55 -0.79 -21.81
N HIS A 924 26.67 -1.79 -21.75
CA HIS A 924 25.44 -1.73 -20.93
C HIS A 924 25.61 -2.32 -19.55
N LEU A 925 26.85 -2.61 -19.16
CA LEU A 925 27.18 -3.19 -17.88
C LEU A 925 26.37 -4.47 -17.56
N LEU A 926 26.16 -5.33 -18.58
CA LEU A 926 25.18 -6.41 -18.54
C LEU A 926 25.78 -7.75 -18.97
N ILE A 927 25.52 -8.79 -18.17
CA ILE A 927 25.68 -10.20 -18.55
C ILE A 927 24.34 -10.91 -18.32
N ARG A 928 23.86 -11.63 -19.33
CA ARG A 928 22.62 -12.41 -19.23
C ARG A 928 22.80 -13.81 -19.79
N ARG A 929 22.15 -14.80 -19.17
CA ARG A 929 22.16 -16.19 -19.63
C ARG A 929 21.19 -16.43 -20.79
N ARG A 930 21.61 -17.23 -21.75
CA ARG A 930 20.85 -17.67 -22.94
C ARG A 930 20.51 -19.15 -22.84
N ARG A 931 19.46 -19.45 -22.07
CA ARG A 931 18.97 -20.83 -21.87
C ARG A 931 18.57 -21.53 -23.17
N ASP A 932 18.12 -20.78 -24.16
CA ASP A 932 17.81 -21.24 -25.51
C ASP A 932 19.04 -21.73 -26.29
N LEU A 933 20.25 -21.27 -25.91
CA LEU A 933 21.52 -21.64 -26.53
C LEU A 933 22.31 -22.68 -25.71
N ASP A 934 21.90 -22.98 -24.47
CA ASP A 934 22.60 -23.92 -23.56
C ASP A 934 22.76 -25.33 -24.17
N THR A 935 21.89 -25.74 -25.10
CA THR A 935 21.93 -27.07 -25.74
C THR A 935 22.61 -27.08 -27.12
N GLN A 936 22.98 -25.91 -27.66
CA GLN A 936 23.51 -25.79 -29.02
C GLN A 936 25.03 -25.79 -29.05
N ASP A 937 25.61 -26.28 -30.14
CA ASP A 937 27.01 -26.02 -30.50
C ASP A 937 27.05 -24.75 -31.38
N LEU A 938 27.73 -23.71 -30.89
CA LEU A 938 27.67 -22.36 -31.46
C LEU A 938 28.47 -22.09 -32.75
N PRO A 939 29.45 -22.87 -33.24
CA PRO A 939 30.09 -22.50 -34.50
C PRO A 939 29.15 -22.76 -35.69
N GLY A 940 28.87 -21.71 -36.48
CA GLY A 940 28.13 -21.83 -37.75
C GLY A 940 26.61 -21.94 -37.62
N THR A 941 26.05 -21.83 -36.42
CA THR A 941 24.61 -21.81 -36.17
C THR A 941 24.01 -20.48 -36.66
N SER A 942 22.92 -20.55 -37.44
CA SER A 942 22.07 -19.38 -37.68
C SER A 942 21.30 -19.10 -36.40
N ALA A 943 21.53 -17.93 -35.81
CA ALA A 943 20.93 -17.55 -34.52
C ALA A 943 20.03 -16.33 -34.71
N PRO A 944 18.85 -16.49 -35.35
CA PRO A 944 17.97 -15.38 -35.72
C PRO A 944 17.42 -14.60 -34.52
N HIS A 945 17.63 -15.10 -33.29
CA HIS A 945 17.17 -14.48 -32.04
C HIS A 945 18.26 -13.65 -31.33
N LEU A 946 19.32 -13.24 -32.03
CA LEU A 946 20.35 -12.33 -31.50
C LEU A 946 20.14 -10.92 -32.05
N ASP A 947 20.20 -9.93 -31.14
CA ASP A 947 20.01 -8.52 -31.48
C ASP A 947 21.27 -7.94 -32.13
N TRP A 948 21.29 -7.89 -33.46
CA TRP A 948 22.45 -7.38 -34.20
C TRP A 948 22.81 -5.95 -33.80
N GLN A 949 21.82 -5.08 -33.58
CA GLN A 949 22.09 -3.68 -33.26
C GLN A 949 22.79 -3.57 -31.91
N ALA A 950 22.32 -4.30 -30.90
CA ALA A 950 22.96 -4.31 -29.58
C ALA A 950 24.42 -4.78 -29.66
N HIS A 951 24.67 -5.88 -30.39
CA HIS A 951 26.01 -6.43 -30.56
C HIS A 951 26.94 -5.52 -31.39
N ALA A 952 26.45 -4.86 -32.44
CA ALA A 952 27.30 -4.17 -33.42
C ALA A 952 27.44 -2.66 -33.17
N GLU A 953 26.40 -2.03 -32.61
CA GLU A 953 26.31 -0.58 -32.42
C GLU A 953 26.36 -0.20 -30.94
N GLY A 954 26.18 -1.16 -30.03
CA GLY A 954 26.16 -0.90 -28.59
C GLY A 954 24.93 -0.08 -28.19
N VAL A 955 23.77 -0.42 -28.77
CA VAL A 955 22.46 0.02 -28.28
C VAL A 955 21.98 -0.95 -27.20
N ALA A 956 21.10 -0.48 -26.32
CA ALA A 956 20.60 -1.30 -25.21
C ALA A 956 19.90 -2.55 -25.76
N PRO A 957 20.27 -3.76 -25.31
CA PRO A 957 19.67 -4.98 -25.82
C PRO A 957 18.21 -5.11 -25.38
N GLY A 958 17.32 -5.50 -26.31
CA GLY A 958 15.91 -5.75 -26.01
C GLY A 958 15.67 -6.97 -25.09
N PRO A 959 14.44 -7.17 -24.60
CA PRO A 959 14.06 -8.34 -23.80
C PRO A 959 14.35 -9.65 -24.55
N LEU A 960 14.75 -10.69 -23.81
CA LEU A 960 15.07 -12.01 -24.41
C LEU A 960 13.89 -12.62 -25.19
N GLU A 961 12.66 -12.30 -24.79
CA GLU A 961 11.41 -12.82 -25.37
C GLU A 961 11.00 -12.11 -26.68
N GLN A 962 11.52 -10.91 -26.93
CA GLN A 962 11.20 -10.08 -28.10
C GLN A 962 12.29 -10.14 -29.18
N ALA A 963 13.06 -11.23 -29.22
CA ALA A 963 14.21 -11.35 -30.10
C ALA A 963 13.85 -11.11 -31.58
N ASN A 964 14.45 -10.08 -32.16
CA ASN A 964 14.18 -9.61 -33.52
C ASN A 964 14.61 -10.66 -34.55
N THR A 965 13.67 -11.34 -35.19
CA THR A 965 13.92 -12.42 -36.18
C THR A 965 14.36 -11.93 -37.56
N THR A 966 14.65 -10.63 -37.69
CA THR A 966 14.87 -9.97 -38.98
C THR A 966 16.30 -10.07 -39.52
N TRP A 967 17.29 -10.40 -38.68
CA TRP A 967 18.70 -10.47 -39.10
C TRP A 967 19.21 -11.91 -39.22
N ALA A 968 19.72 -12.25 -40.41
CA ALA A 968 20.41 -13.53 -40.65
C ALA A 968 21.85 -13.49 -40.09
N VAL A 969 21.97 -13.42 -38.77
CA VAL A 969 23.27 -13.40 -38.07
C VAL A 969 23.85 -14.80 -37.88
N THR A 970 25.17 -14.89 -37.93
CA THR A 970 25.95 -16.11 -37.70
C THR A 970 26.92 -15.91 -36.55
N VAL A 971 27.25 -16.99 -35.85
CA VAL A 971 28.18 -16.96 -34.71
C VAL A 971 29.55 -17.49 -35.13
N GLN A 972 30.59 -16.69 -34.89
CA GLN A 972 31.98 -17.01 -35.21
C GLN A 972 32.80 -17.20 -33.92
N LYS A 973 33.50 -18.34 -33.80
CA LYS A 973 34.39 -18.61 -32.67
C LYS A 973 35.59 -17.65 -32.66
N LEU A 974 35.89 -17.10 -31.48
CA LEU A 974 37.04 -16.25 -31.22
C LEU A 974 38.18 -17.07 -30.61
N ASN A 975 39.43 -16.68 -30.89
CA ASN A 975 40.63 -17.15 -30.21
C ASN A 975 41.22 -15.98 -29.41
N PRO A 976 41.69 -16.20 -28.17
CA PRO A 976 41.94 -17.49 -27.51
C PRO A 976 40.73 -18.11 -26.79
N VAL A 977 40.83 -19.40 -26.46
CA VAL A 977 39.92 -20.13 -25.56
C VAL A 977 40.57 -20.31 -24.18
N LEU A 978 39.77 -20.47 -23.13
CA LEU A 978 40.25 -20.73 -21.78
C LEU A 978 39.95 -22.19 -21.39
N PRO A 979 40.92 -23.11 -21.49
CA PRO A 979 40.69 -24.52 -21.14
C PRO A 979 40.42 -24.69 -19.65
N ALA A 980 39.77 -25.79 -19.27
CA ALA A 980 39.60 -26.18 -17.88
C ALA A 980 40.96 -26.29 -17.16
N PRO A 981 41.05 -25.91 -15.87
CA PRO A 981 42.28 -26.08 -15.09
C PRO A 981 42.62 -27.57 -14.89
N ASP A 982 43.91 -27.89 -14.88
CA ASP A 982 44.39 -29.28 -14.73
C ASP A 982 44.00 -29.90 -13.38
N THR A 983 43.86 -29.07 -12.34
CA THR A 983 43.50 -29.50 -10.98
C THR A 983 42.35 -28.67 -10.44
N LEU A 984 41.31 -29.36 -9.94
CA LEU A 984 40.19 -28.71 -9.26
C LEU A 984 40.52 -28.43 -7.79
N PRO A 985 40.03 -27.33 -7.21
CA PRO A 985 40.07 -27.12 -5.77
C PRO A 985 39.39 -28.27 -5.01
N PRO A 986 39.84 -28.61 -3.79
CA PRO A 986 39.13 -29.57 -2.96
C PRO A 986 37.73 -29.04 -2.60
N LEU A 987 36.81 -29.96 -2.31
CA LEU A 987 35.52 -29.61 -1.73
C LEU A 987 35.74 -29.12 -0.28
N ASP A 988 34.93 -28.17 0.16
CA ASP A 988 34.87 -27.78 1.57
C ASP A 988 34.13 -28.82 2.42
N ASP A 989 34.05 -28.59 3.74
CA ASP A 989 33.38 -29.48 4.69
C ASP A 989 31.88 -29.69 4.39
N ASN A 990 31.27 -28.82 3.57
CA ASN A 990 29.88 -28.91 3.13
C ASN A 990 29.73 -29.54 1.75
N GLY A 991 30.82 -30.01 1.14
CA GLY A 991 30.81 -30.62 -0.19
C GLY A 991 30.67 -29.61 -1.33
N LEU A 992 31.10 -28.36 -1.14
CA LEU A 992 30.99 -27.28 -2.12
C LEU A 992 32.36 -26.80 -2.62
N ARG A 993 32.40 -26.26 -3.85
CA ARG A 993 33.55 -25.49 -4.39
C ARG A 993 33.11 -24.08 -4.71
N VAL A 994 33.06 -23.21 -3.71
CA VAL A 994 32.61 -21.82 -3.92
C VAL A 994 33.76 -20.95 -4.43
N PRO A 995 33.75 -20.51 -5.70
CA PRO A 995 34.85 -19.71 -6.23
C PRO A 995 34.78 -18.26 -5.74
N ARG A 996 35.95 -17.66 -5.50
CA ARG A 996 36.11 -16.22 -5.26
C ARG A 996 36.18 -15.45 -6.58
N SER A 997 35.11 -15.50 -7.36
CA SER A 997 35.13 -15.05 -8.77
C SER A 997 35.47 -13.58 -8.98
N PHE A 998 35.13 -12.70 -8.02
CA PHE A 998 35.52 -11.29 -8.10
C PHE A 998 37.05 -11.10 -8.09
N ASP A 999 37.76 -11.88 -7.25
CA ASP A 999 39.21 -11.79 -7.08
C ASP A 999 39.97 -12.85 -7.91
N SER A 1000 39.25 -13.68 -8.69
CA SER A 1000 39.84 -14.82 -9.40
C SER A 1000 40.74 -14.36 -10.55
N PRO A 1001 42.00 -14.83 -10.62
CA PRO A 1001 42.87 -14.61 -11.77
C PRO A 1001 42.25 -15.10 -13.08
N ARG A 1002 41.44 -16.17 -13.03
CA ARG A 1002 40.79 -16.73 -14.21
C ARG A 1002 39.62 -15.86 -14.68
N CYS A 1003 38.77 -15.37 -13.78
CA CYS A 1003 37.73 -14.40 -14.15
C CYS A 1003 38.34 -13.08 -14.65
N ARG A 1004 39.46 -12.62 -14.05
CA ARG A 1004 40.21 -11.47 -14.57
C ARG A 1004 40.72 -11.73 -15.99
N ALA A 1005 41.30 -12.89 -16.26
CA ALA A 1005 41.75 -13.26 -17.60
C ALA A 1005 40.58 -13.29 -18.59
N LEU A 1006 39.45 -13.89 -18.22
CA LEU A 1006 38.22 -13.91 -19.02
C LEU A 1006 37.75 -12.48 -19.35
N ALA A 1007 37.61 -11.62 -18.33
CA ALA A 1007 37.21 -10.23 -18.51
C ALA A 1007 38.19 -9.45 -19.40
N THR A 1008 39.49 -9.67 -19.21
CA THR A 1008 40.55 -9.06 -20.02
C THR A 1008 40.43 -9.48 -21.49
N LEU A 1009 40.13 -10.76 -21.77
CA LEU A 1009 39.88 -11.23 -23.14
C LEU A 1009 38.67 -10.54 -23.78
N VAL A 1010 37.57 -10.40 -23.04
CA VAL A 1010 36.38 -9.69 -23.55
C VAL A 1010 36.70 -8.22 -23.86
N VAL A 1011 37.46 -7.56 -23.00
CA VAL A 1011 37.76 -6.13 -23.14
C VAL A 1011 38.84 -5.89 -24.19
N GLU A 1012 40.02 -6.47 -24.05
CA GLU A 1012 41.17 -6.20 -24.93
C GLU A 1012 40.99 -6.81 -26.33
N HIS A 1013 40.55 -8.08 -26.39
CA HIS A 1013 40.54 -8.82 -27.65
C HIS A 1013 39.22 -8.69 -28.43
N HIS A 1014 38.21 -8.03 -27.86
CA HIS A 1014 36.92 -7.83 -28.53
C HIS A 1014 36.42 -6.38 -28.49
N LEU A 1015 36.12 -5.83 -27.30
CA LEU A 1015 35.56 -4.47 -27.18
C LEU A 1015 36.54 -3.38 -27.67
N LEU A 1016 37.79 -3.45 -27.19
CA LEU A 1016 38.84 -2.47 -27.44
C LEU A 1016 39.76 -2.86 -28.60
N TYR A 1017 39.39 -3.87 -29.40
CA TYR A 1017 40.22 -4.40 -30.49
C TYR A 1017 40.71 -3.30 -31.45
N ASP A 1018 39.83 -2.34 -31.79
CA ASP A 1018 40.14 -1.27 -32.74
C ASP A 1018 41.05 -0.16 -32.16
N ALA A 1019 41.28 -0.15 -30.84
CA ALA A 1019 42.10 0.85 -30.17
C ALA A 1019 43.58 0.79 -30.60
N HIS A 1020 44.11 -0.41 -30.85
CA HIS A 1020 45.50 -0.58 -31.32
C HIS A 1020 45.72 0.05 -32.69
N ALA A 1021 44.76 -0.13 -33.62
CA ALA A 1021 44.84 0.48 -34.94
C ALA A 1021 44.77 2.01 -34.89
N LEU A 1022 44.00 2.57 -33.95
CA LEU A 1022 43.96 4.01 -33.68
C LEU A 1022 45.27 4.52 -33.06
N LYS A 1023 45.88 3.76 -32.15
CA LYS A 1023 47.20 4.09 -31.56
C LYS A 1023 48.29 4.18 -32.63
N GLU A 1024 48.35 3.23 -33.57
CA GLU A 1024 49.33 3.28 -34.67
C GLU A 1024 49.14 4.51 -35.57
N LYS A 1025 47.88 4.94 -35.78
CA LYS A 1025 47.58 6.17 -36.54
C LYS A 1025 48.03 7.46 -35.84
N LEU A 1026 48.23 7.44 -34.52
CA LEU A 1026 48.68 8.59 -33.71
C LEU A 1026 50.21 8.72 -33.60
N LYS A 1027 50.98 7.74 -34.09
CA LYS A 1027 52.46 7.77 -34.10
C LYS A 1027 53.15 8.73 -35.11
N PRO A 1028 52.57 9.17 -36.24
CA PRO A 1028 53.24 10.12 -37.15
C PRO A 1028 53.30 11.54 -36.55
N PRO A 1029 54.20 12.43 -37.02
CA PRO A 1029 54.34 13.77 -36.43
C PRO A 1029 53.10 14.64 -36.70
N LEU A 1030 52.31 14.92 -35.66
CA LEU A 1030 51.19 15.87 -35.73
C LEU A 1030 51.72 17.29 -35.49
N THR A 1031 51.40 18.22 -36.39
CA THR A 1031 51.63 19.65 -36.14
C THR A 1031 50.47 20.25 -35.34
N ARG A 1032 50.73 21.31 -34.57
CA ARG A 1032 49.69 22.02 -33.80
C ARG A 1032 48.52 22.48 -34.66
N GLN A 1033 48.79 22.93 -35.90
CA GLN A 1033 47.75 23.36 -36.82
C GLN A 1033 46.94 22.17 -37.36
N SER A 1034 47.61 21.10 -37.80
CA SER A 1034 46.91 19.89 -38.26
C SER A 1034 46.09 19.20 -37.16
N ALA A 1035 46.52 19.28 -35.90
CA ALA A 1035 45.81 18.72 -34.76
C ALA A 1035 44.60 19.57 -34.30
N LEU A 1036 44.59 20.88 -34.60
CA LEU A 1036 43.43 21.75 -34.37
C LEU A 1036 42.35 21.62 -35.46
N GLU A 1037 42.74 21.24 -36.68
CA GLU A 1037 41.86 21.09 -37.84
C GLU A 1037 41.37 19.64 -38.07
N ALA A 1038 42.01 18.64 -37.45
CA ALA A 1038 41.65 17.23 -37.61
C ALA A 1038 40.41 16.83 -36.80
N ASP A 1039 39.56 15.98 -37.39
CA ASP A 1039 38.52 15.25 -36.66
C ASP A 1039 39.18 14.35 -35.60
N ASP A 1040 38.78 14.53 -34.35
CA ASP A 1040 39.34 13.82 -33.19
C ASP A 1040 38.83 12.38 -33.11
N ALA A 1041 39.39 11.53 -33.97
CA ALA A 1041 38.97 10.14 -34.13
C ALA A 1041 39.14 9.30 -32.86
N TRP A 1042 40.09 9.62 -31.97
CA TRP A 1042 40.25 8.90 -30.71
C TRP A 1042 39.25 9.39 -29.66
N ALA A 1043 38.98 10.71 -29.56
CA ALA A 1043 37.94 11.20 -28.67
C ALA A 1043 36.56 10.67 -29.07
N ALA A 1044 36.26 10.60 -30.37
CA ALA A 1044 35.06 9.97 -30.89
C ALA A 1044 34.98 8.47 -30.54
N TYR A 1045 36.10 7.75 -30.63
CA TYR A 1045 36.20 6.34 -30.26
C TYR A 1045 35.96 6.12 -28.76
N LEU A 1046 36.65 6.85 -27.88
CA LEU A 1046 36.48 6.75 -26.43
C LEU A 1046 35.07 7.15 -26.00
N THR A 1047 34.49 8.19 -26.62
CA THR A 1047 33.11 8.61 -26.34
C THR A 1047 32.12 7.51 -26.71
N ARG A 1048 32.32 6.83 -27.85
CA ARG A 1048 31.49 5.70 -28.28
C ARG A 1048 31.61 4.49 -27.34
N LEU A 1049 32.76 4.33 -26.69
CA LEU A 1049 33.03 3.28 -25.72
C LEU A 1049 32.49 3.57 -24.32
N LYS A 1050 32.00 4.77 -24.02
CA LYS A 1050 31.41 5.02 -22.70
C LYS A 1050 30.05 4.32 -22.56
N PRO A 1051 29.71 3.82 -21.34
CA PRO A 1051 28.41 3.22 -21.04
C PRO A 1051 27.22 4.12 -21.36
#